data_AF-A0A144A137-F1
#
_entry.id   AF-A0A144A137-F1
#
_cell.length_a   1.000
_cell.length_b   1.000
_cell.length_c   1.000
_cell.angle_alpha   90.00
_cell.angle_beta   90.00
_cell.angle_gamma   90.00
#
_symmetry.space_group_name_H-M   'P 1'
#
loop_
_entity.id
_entity.type
_entity.pdbx_description
1 polymer ?
#
loop_
_entity_poly.entity_id
_entity_poly.type
_entity_poly.pdbx_seq_one_letter_code
_entity_poly.pdbx_strand_id
1 'polypeptide(L)'
;MDILLCTSKEGRIEKRRNKILNKIKEDNNGTEKKLSEIKNNFEENDKENEDNQYSLVNNFEYTNNEHTENYANIKNDIISRLSEKKNDYLHELSNKRNNEEKHFLQNIKKYSTDTLTKNNALNFDQYIDYKNDFPEHTYVSSFQYNMMDVTNLALKEKETYKKKVDKYFSLLKYKDEQIKKVCEINSKNVTTFISFVRNQMEGYKIYLEDILNKTRDDLNEKRKLLLNNNKEILDDFLRMRNLNSNTFVEDLESEKILNEKIKKEYETKHLDLKLKNELLENNLNNNIRHLENINHILMDKEKKLYSRKLLEQKNSYNLKLINFYKLEINKLRESLLSVKTYYYNYKIKSKKNINELINQYERIKYQFIELQKRQKSYEKNFQKKYAKAWDLQRKEAMIYIEKLISANKIIHEQIFLKDFQETNYKYLIQENIHLVTSHKDDENTVIEMNIKKVTPEQIEKVKKLLLQECLFLIDETNIKDEEEKIRKILNYIGVHTKEDLELLTELFYIDADEENYLINKFNKNEDENNIPYNSEYTLDIILKYYQEKEKENTCRISKDKQKYKNRLNISLKIILDRKKQEKEYWYNLSNLTPDHMITLWKTFSIYVEKYYHILKERASIIQNIFDEEKLMKQNINKINRMKKELS
;
A
#
# COMPACT_ATOMS: atom_id res chain seq x y z
N MET A 1 -41.63 -45.71 87.86
CA MET A 1 -40.32 -45.90 87.20
C MET A 1 -39.20 -45.04 87.83
N ASP A 2 -39.39 -44.52 89.04
CA ASP A 2 -38.85 -43.20 89.42
C ASP A 2 -37.53 -43.26 90.22
N ILE A 3 -36.73 -44.29 89.98
CA ILE A 3 -35.44 -44.52 90.65
C ILE A 3 -34.36 -43.52 90.18
N LEU A 4 -34.63 -42.74 89.11
CA LEU A 4 -33.68 -41.80 88.50
C LEU A 4 -33.33 -40.56 89.32
N LEU A 5 -34.05 -40.24 90.40
CA LEU A 5 -33.86 -38.99 91.15
C LEU A 5 -32.85 -39.06 92.32
N CYS A 6 -32.55 -40.24 92.86
CA CYS A 6 -31.83 -40.37 94.14
C CYS A 6 -30.30 -40.53 94.06
N THR A 7 -29.63 -40.24 92.93
CA THR A 7 -28.17 -40.14 92.93
C THR A 7 -27.70 -38.82 93.53
N SER A 8 -27.16 -38.91 94.77
CA SER A 8 -26.49 -37.84 95.52
C SER A 8 -25.48 -37.04 94.67
N LYS A 9 -25.20 -35.80 95.10
CA LYS A 9 -24.19 -34.91 94.51
C LYS A 9 -22.84 -35.63 94.31
N GLU A 10 -22.42 -36.43 95.29
CA GLU A 10 -21.25 -37.29 95.24
C GLU A 10 -21.31 -38.29 94.09
N GLY A 11 -22.43 -39.01 93.93
CA GLY A 11 -22.62 -39.97 92.84
C GLY A 11 -22.62 -39.34 91.44
N ARG A 12 -22.91 -38.02 91.33
CA ARG A 12 -22.77 -37.26 90.07
C ARG A 12 -21.31 -36.90 89.79
N ILE A 13 -20.55 -36.53 90.84
CA ILE A 13 -19.11 -36.27 90.76
C ILE A 13 -18.36 -37.56 90.40
N GLU A 14 -18.70 -38.68 91.03
CA GLU A 14 -18.03 -39.96 90.81
C GLU A 14 -18.35 -40.56 89.43
N LYS A 15 -19.60 -40.42 88.94
CA LYS A 15 -19.93 -40.71 87.53
C LYS A 15 -19.16 -39.82 86.54
N ARG A 16 -18.83 -38.57 86.91
CA ARG A 16 -18.03 -37.66 86.08
C ARG A 16 -16.54 -38.04 86.10
N ARG A 17 -16.00 -38.41 87.26
CA ARG A 17 -14.64 -38.99 87.39
C ARG A 17 -14.49 -40.25 86.55
N ASN A 18 -15.41 -41.21 86.66
CA ASN A 18 -15.35 -42.45 85.88
C ASN A 18 -15.50 -42.22 84.36
N LYS A 19 -16.28 -41.22 83.93
CA LYS A 19 -16.30 -40.81 82.50
C LYS A 19 -14.96 -40.23 82.02
N ILE A 20 -14.26 -39.46 82.86
CA ILE A 20 -12.93 -38.92 82.52
C ILE A 20 -11.88 -40.04 82.50
N LEU A 21 -11.91 -40.93 83.49
CA LEU A 21 -11.03 -42.10 83.57
C LEU A 21 -11.20 -43.07 82.39
N ASN A 22 -12.44 -43.29 81.93
CA ASN A 22 -12.69 -44.11 80.75
C ASN A 22 -12.17 -43.45 79.48
N LYS A 23 -12.39 -42.14 79.27
CA LYS A 23 -11.82 -41.41 78.14
C LYS A 23 -10.29 -41.54 78.08
N ILE A 24 -9.60 -41.30 79.19
CA ILE A 24 -8.13 -41.43 79.27
C ILE A 24 -7.66 -42.85 78.90
N LYS A 25 -8.44 -43.88 79.19
CA LYS A 25 -8.14 -45.27 78.76
C LYS A 25 -8.46 -45.54 77.29
N GLU A 26 -9.49 -44.92 76.74
CA GLU A 26 -9.84 -45.00 75.31
C GLU A 26 -8.79 -44.28 74.45
N ASP A 27 -8.39 -43.07 74.84
CA ASP A 27 -7.41 -42.23 74.12
C ASP A 27 -6.00 -42.88 74.10
N ASN A 28 -5.58 -43.52 75.20
CA ASN A 28 -4.31 -44.27 75.25
C ASN A 28 -4.33 -45.52 74.34
N ASN A 29 -5.44 -46.27 74.30
CA ASN A 29 -5.56 -47.43 73.40
C ASN A 29 -5.64 -47.02 71.91
N GLY A 30 -6.08 -45.80 71.62
CA GLY A 30 -6.16 -45.26 70.26
C GLY A 30 -4.80 -44.82 69.69
N THR A 31 -3.85 -44.42 70.54
CA THR A 31 -2.54 -43.91 70.11
C THR A 31 -1.54 -45.02 69.79
N GLU A 32 -1.47 -46.10 70.58
CA GLU A 32 -0.56 -47.23 70.31
C GLU A 32 -0.87 -47.95 68.98
N LYS A 33 -2.16 -48.07 68.60
CA LYS A 33 -2.54 -48.68 67.32
C LYS A 33 -2.14 -47.83 66.10
N LYS A 34 -2.36 -46.52 66.13
CA LYS A 34 -2.02 -45.66 64.99
C LYS A 34 -0.51 -45.54 64.73
N LEU A 35 0.32 -45.74 65.76
CA LEU A 35 1.78 -45.77 65.63
C LEU A 35 2.35 -47.05 64.98
N SER A 36 1.54 -48.11 64.83
CA SER A 36 1.94 -49.33 64.12
C SER A 36 1.47 -49.39 62.67
N GLU A 37 0.32 -48.80 62.32
CA GLU A 37 -0.21 -48.81 60.95
C GLU A 37 0.54 -47.85 59.99
N ILE A 38 1.06 -46.73 60.47
CA ILE A 38 1.70 -45.70 59.61
C ILE A 38 3.08 -46.13 59.08
N LYS A 39 3.72 -47.15 59.66
CA LYS A 39 5.10 -47.55 59.31
C LYS A 39 5.25 -48.37 58.01
N ASN A 40 4.16 -48.85 57.41
CA ASN A 40 4.23 -49.84 56.33
C ASN A 40 3.84 -49.32 54.93
N ASN A 41 3.36 -48.07 54.79
CA ASN A 41 2.76 -47.55 53.56
C ASN A 41 3.49 -46.31 52.99
N PHE A 42 4.83 -46.30 53.01
CA PHE A 42 5.66 -45.24 52.41
C PHE A 42 6.86 -45.81 51.64
N GLU A 43 6.61 -46.75 50.72
CA GLU A 43 7.51 -47.06 49.61
C GLU A 43 6.75 -46.88 48.29
N GLU A 44 7.43 -46.29 47.31
CA GLU A 44 7.09 -46.21 45.87
C GLU A 44 5.67 -45.69 45.48
N ASN A 45 5.60 -44.43 45.04
CA ASN A 45 5.43 -44.07 43.61
C ASN A 45 5.45 -42.54 43.38
N ASP A 46 5.86 -42.16 42.16
CA ASP A 46 5.71 -40.89 41.40
C ASP A 46 5.41 -39.55 42.14
N LYS A 47 6.28 -38.54 42.09
CA LYS A 47 6.64 -37.65 40.95
C LYS A 47 5.54 -36.65 40.52
N GLU A 48 5.97 -35.39 40.43
CA GLU A 48 5.40 -34.30 39.62
C GLU A 48 3.93 -33.91 39.90
N ASN A 49 3.69 -32.92 40.78
CA ASN A 49 3.46 -31.53 40.34
C ASN A 49 3.18 -30.51 41.49
N GLU A 50 3.60 -29.26 41.22
CA GLU A 50 3.08 -27.96 41.71
C GLU A 50 2.73 -27.74 43.21
N ASP A 51 3.66 -27.06 43.92
CA ASP A 51 3.46 -25.83 44.73
C ASP A 51 2.13 -25.62 45.49
N ASN A 52 1.66 -26.66 46.18
CA ASN A 52 0.55 -26.57 47.12
C ASN A 52 0.91 -25.77 48.39
N GLN A 53 0.82 -24.43 48.33
CA GLN A 53 0.92 -23.51 49.47
C GLN A 53 -0.29 -23.61 50.43
N TYR A 54 -0.57 -24.80 50.96
CA TYR A 54 -1.64 -25.00 51.93
C TYR A 54 -1.17 -24.83 53.37
N SER A 55 -1.57 -23.68 53.93
CA SER A 55 -1.87 -23.51 55.35
C SER A 55 -0.75 -23.86 56.34
N LEU A 56 0.21 -22.94 56.50
CA LEU A 56 1.04 -22.90 57.70
C LEU A 56 0.17 -22.52 58.91
N VAL A 57 -0.41 -23.51 59.59
CA VAL A 57 -1.30 -23.31 60.75
C VAL A 57 -0.44 -22.94 61.97
N ASN A 58 -0.11 -21.65 62.07
CA ASN A 58 0.56 -21.07 63.22
C ASN A 58 -0.38 -21.05 64.44
N ASN A 59 -0.41 -22.16 65.17
CA ASN A 59 -1.06 -22.26 66.47
C ASN A 59 -0.34 -21.35 67.48
N PHE A 60 -0.86 -20.14 67.67
CA PHE A 60 -0.41 -19.22 68.73
C PHE A 60 -0.87 -19.73 70.10
N GLU A 61 -0.07 -20.62 70.70
CA GLU A 61 -0.24 -20.99 72.11
C GLU A 61 0.27 -19.86 73.02
N TYR A 62 -0.67 -19.15 73.66
CA TYR A 62 -0.37 -18.04 74.55
C TYR A 62 0.09 -18.52 75.95
N THR A 63 1.38 -18.78 76.10
CA THR A 63 2.00 -19.20 77.37
C THR A 63 2.12 -18.01 78.34
N ASN A 64 1.09 -17.82 79.17
CA ASN A 64 0.98 -16.68 80.09
C ASN A 64 1.81 -16.87 81.38
N ASN A 65 3.14 -16.81 81.23
CA ASN A 65 4.11 -17.27 82.24
C ASN A 65 4.06 -16.52 83.58
N GLU A 66 3.69 -15.23 83.60
CA GLU A 66 3.72 -14.40 84.81
C GLU A 66 2.78 -14.89 85.93
N HIS A 67 1.70 -15.59 85.59
CA HIS A 67 0.76 -16.12 86.59
C HIS A 67 1.24 -17.42 87.25
N THR A 68 2.12 -18.20 86.62
CA THR A 68 2.56 -19.50 87.18
C THR A 68 3.58 -19.33 88.30
N GLU A 69 4.54 -18.41 88.17
CA GLU A 69 5.56 -18.16 89.20
C GLU A 69 4.95 -17.59 90.50
N ASN A 70 4.02 -16.64 90.37
CA ASN A 70 3.38 -16.00 91.52
C ASN A 70 2.59 -17.03 92.37
N TYR A 71 1.87 -17.95 91.73
CA TYR A 71 1.12 -19.00 92.43
C TYR A 71 2.04 -20.01 93.14
N ALA A 72 3.22 -20.31 92.57
CA ALA A 72 4.21 -21.18 93.19
C ALA A 72 4.80 -20.56 94.47
N ASN A 73 5.16 -19.27 94.42
CA ASN A 73 5.69 -18.55 95.57
C ASN A 73 4.66 -18.45 96.71
N ILE A 74 3.42 -18.05 96.41
CA ILE A 74 2.33 -17.98 97.41
C ILE A 74 2.08 -19.34 98.07
N LYS A 75 2.11 -20.43 97.29
CA LYS A 75 1.92 -21.79 97.82
C LYS A 75 3.02 -22.19 98.82
N ASN A 76 4.29 -21.93 98.49
CA ASN A 76 5.41 -22.26 99.37
C ASN A 76 5.37 -21.45 100.68
N ASP A 77 5.02 -20.17 100.59
CA ASP A 77 4.93 -19.28 101.74
C ASP A 77 3.78 -19.67 102.71
N ILE A 78 2.63 -20.09 102.17
CA ILE A 78 1.53 -20.67 102.98
C ILE A 78 1.98 -21.95 103.70
N ILE A 79 2.74 -22.83 103.04
CA ILE A 79 3.25 -24.07 103.64
C ILE A 79 4.20 -23.75 104.81
N SER A 80 5.13 -22.79 104.64
CA SER A 80 6.08 -22.40 105.68
C SER A 80 5.37 -21.91 106.95
N ARG A 81 4.40 -20.96 106.80
CA ARG A 81 3.62 -20.43 107.92
C ARG A 81 2.74 -21.48 108.62
N LEU A 82 2.34 -22.55 107.91
CA LEU A 82 1.62 -23.68 108.50
C LEU A 82 2.54 -24.60 109.32
N SER A 83 3.79 -24.79 108.90
CA SER A 83 4.78 -25.54 109.71
C SER A 83 5.15 -24.81 111.01
N GLU A 84 5.32 -23.48 110.98
CA GLU A 84 5.58 -22.68 112.20
C GLU A 84 4.42 -22.80 113.19
N LYS A 85 3.20 -22.48 112.76
CA LYS A 85 2.00 -22.59 113.61
C LYS A 85 1.78 -23.99 114.19
N LYS A 86 2.16 -25.05 113.47
CA LYS A 86 2.09 -26.43 113.96
C LYS A 86 3.08 -26.67 115.11
N ASN A 87 4.29 -26.13 115.01
CA ASN A 87 5.31 -26.25 116.06
C ASN A 87 4.93 -25.46 117.31
N ASP A 88 4.39 -24.23 117.15
CA ASP A 88 3.87 -23.42 118.27
C ASP A 88 2.77 -24.17 119.02
N TYR A 89 1.79 -24.74 118.31
CA TYR A 89 0.69 -25.50 118.92
C TYR A 89 1.18 -26.76 119.66
N LEU A 90 2.20 -27.45 119.12
CA LEU A 90 2.86 -28.57 119.78
C LEU A 90 3.57 -28.14 121.08
N HIS A 91 4.25 -26.99 121.07
CA HIS A 91 4.91 -26.47 122.26
C HIS A 91 3.89 -26.01 123.32
N GLU A 92 2.79 -25.38 122.91
CA GLU A 92 1.73 -24.93 123.82
C GLU A 92 1.01 -26.12 124.48
N LEU A 93 0.71 -27.19 123.70
CA LEU A 93 0.15 -28.43 124.23
C LEU A 93 1.10 -29.13 125.22
N SER A 94 2.41 -29.16 124.92
CA SER A 94 3.43 -29.71 125.84
C SER A 94 3.48 -28.92 127.17
N ASN A 95 3.39 -27.59 127.10
CA ASN A 95 3.36 -26.73 128.28
C ASN A 95 2.08 -26.92 129.12
N LYS A 96 0.91 -27.07 128.47
CA LYS A 96 -0.37 -27.36 129.15
C LYS A 96 -0.31 -28.69 129.88
N ARG A 97 0.13 -29.77 129.21
CA ARG A 97 0.30 -31.10 129.81
C ARG A 97 1.21 -31.08 131.04
N ASN A 98 2.37 -30.42 130.96
CA ASN A 98 3.33 -30.34 132.07
C ASN A 98 2.76 -29.61 133.30
N ASN A 99 1.86 -28.65 133.11
CA ASN A 99 1.19 -27.96 134.21
C ASN A 99 0.05 -28.80 134.82
N GLU A 100 -0.72 -29.51 134.00
CA GLU A 100 -1.78 -30.43 134.47
C GLU A 100 -1.19 -31.62 135.26
N GLU A 101 -0.12 -32.26 134.78
CA GLU A 101 0.58 -33.32 135.51
C GLU A 101 1.11 -32.83 136.87
N LYS A 102 1.70 -31.62 136.94
CA LYS A 102 2.11 -31.00 138.21
C LYS A 102 0.94 -30.80 139.16
N HIS A 103 -0.17 -30.23 138.69
CA HIS A 103 -1.30 -29.89 139.55
C HIS A 103 -2.04 -31.13 140.07
N PHE A 104 -2.08 -32.20 139.25
CA PHE A 104 -2.60 -33.51 139.62
C PHE A 104 -1.72 -34.21 140.69
N LEU A 105 -0.39 -34.25 140.47
CA LEU A 105 0.58 -34.77 141.45
C LEU A 105 0.51 -34.04 142.80
N GLN A 106 0.26 -32.73 142.80
CA GLN A 106 0.13 -31.94 144.02
C GLN A 106 -1.18 -32.23 144.78
N ASN A 107 -2.29 -32.46 144.07
CA ASN A 107 -3.56 -32.86 144.69
C ASN A 107 -3.50 -34.27 145.30
N ILE A 108 -2.84 -35.23 144.64
CA ILE A 108 -2.61 -36.58 145.19
C ILE A 108 -1.86 -36.49 146.53
N LYS A 109 -0.77 -35.70 146.59
CA LYS A 109 -0.01 -35.50 147.84
C LYS A 109 -0.87 -34.97 148.99
N LYS A 110 -1.81 -34.04 148.74
CA LYS A 110 -2.77 -33.57 149.75
C LYS A 110 -3.74 -34.65 150.21
N TYR A 111 -4.31 -35.44 149.30
CA TYR A 111 -5.19 -36.54 149.68
C TYR A 111 -4.49 -37.61 150.53
N SER A 112 -3.19 -37.84 150.30
CA SER A 112 -2.37 -38.72 151.14
C SER A 112 -2.16 -38.18 152.57
N THR A 113 -2.01 -36.87 152.77
CA THR A 113 -1.87 -36.30 154.13
C THR A 113 -3.18 -36.27 154.90
N ASP A 114 -4.28 -35.97 154.21
CA ASP A 114 -5.60 -35.78 154.85
C ASP A 114 -6.29 -37.12 155.21
N THR A 115 -5.78 -38.24 154.69
CA THR A 115 -6.19 -39.60 155.06
C THR A 115 -5.32 -40.18 156.19
N LEU A 116 -3.99 -39.98 156.15
CA LEU A 116 -3.08 -40.40 157.23
C LEU A 116 -3.42 -39.79 158.60
N THR A 117 -3.98 -38.58 158.62
CA THR A 117 -4.32 -37.86 159.87
C THR A 117 -5.61 -38.33 160.55
N LYS A 118 -6.47 -39.13 159.88
CA LYS A 118 -7.80 -39.50 160.42
C LYS A 118 -7.94 -40.93 160.93
N ASN A 119 -7.07 -41.86 160.51
CA ASN A 119 -7.23 -43.28 160.84
C ASN A 119 -6.52 -43.72 162.14
N ASN A 120 -5.72 -42.87 162.79
CA ASN A 120 -4.93 -43.22 163.97
C ASN A 120 -5.53 -42.77 165.31
N ALA A 121 -6.83 -42.41 165.36
CA ALA A 121 -7.51 -41.89 166.55
C ALA A 121 -8.84 -42.62 166.87
N LEU A 122 -8.96 -43.88 166.47
CA LEU A 122 -10.06 -44.77 166.88
C LEU A 122 -9.51 -45.88 167.78
N ASN A 123 -9.74 -45.78 169.08
CA ASN A 123 -9.70 -46.93 169.99
C ASN A 123 -10.82 -46.81 171.04
N PHE A 124 -11.18 -47.93 171.66
CA PHE A 124 -12.40 -48.11 172.45
C PHE A 124 -12.09 -48.17 173.96
N ASP A 125 -12.71 -47.30 174.76
CA ASP A 125 -12.72 -47.42 176.22
C ASP A 125 -14.07 -47.95 176.72
N GLN A 126 -14.04 -49.12 177.37
CA GLN A 126 -15.13 -49.72 178.15
C GLN A 126 -14.71 -49.65 179.64
N TYR A 127 -15.46 -49.04 180.56
CA TYR A 127 -16.74 -49.47 181.17
C TYR A 127 -16.60 -50.57 182.24
N ILE A 128 -16.20 -50.16 183.47
CA ILE A 128 -16.05 -50.91 184.74
C ILE A 128 -16.25 -49.84 185.87
N ASP A 129 -16.86 -50.02 187.05
CA ASP A 129 -17.49 -51.13 187.81
C ASP A 129 -18.82 -50.63 188.46
N TYR A 130 -19.60 -51.48 189.15
CA TYR A 130 -20.70 -51.08 190.04
C TYR A 130 -20.78 -51.97 191.30
N LYS A 131 -20.64 -51.38 192.49
CA LYS A 131 -20.67 -52.01 193.85
C LYS A 131 -20.98 -50.93 194.91
N ASN A 132 -21.40 -51.21 196.14
CA ASN A 132 -22.32 -52.20 196.75
C ASN A 132 -22.43 -51.83 198.26
N ASP A 133 -23.40 -52.40 198.99
CA ASP A 133 -23.53 -52.39 200.48
C ASP A 133 -23.84 -50.98 201.11
N PHE A 134 -24.68 -50.78 202.13
CA PHE A 134 -25.14 -51.58 203.29
C PHE A 134 -26.66 -51.42 203.62
N PRO A 135 -27.27 -52.31 204.44
CA PRO A 135 -28.71 -52.27 204.79
C PRO A 135 -29.05 -52.02 206.29
N GLU A 136 -30.28 -51.61 206.58
CA GLU A 136 -30.93 -51.71 207.92
C GLU A 136 -32.41 -52.18 207.85
N HIS A 137 -32.99 -52.44 209.02
CA HIS A 137 -34.13 -53.35 209.27
C HIS A 137 -35.56 -52.83 208.94
N THR A 138 -36.52 -53.77 209.00
CA THR A 138 -37.97 -53.59 209.37
C THR A 138 -39.06 -53.73 208.29
N TYR A 139 -39.16 -54.93 207.72
CA TYR A 139 -40.40 -55.74 207.68
C TYR A 139 -41.73 -55.11 207.16
N VAL A 140 -41.79 -54.66 205.90
CA VAL A 140 -43.06 -54.55 205.14
C VAL A 140 -42.89 -55.13 203.72
N SER A 141 -43.87 -55.95 203.30
CA SER A 141 -44.10 -56.55 201.96
C SER A 141 -43.05 -56.29 200.86
N SER A 142 -42.09 -57.21 200.72
CA SER A 142 -41.05 -57.18 199.68
C SER A 142 -41.56 -57.49 198.26
N PHE A 143 -42.82 -57.84 198.06
CA PHE A 143 -43.36 -58.20 196.74
C PHE A 143 -43.94 -56.99 195.98
N GLN A 144 -44.69 -56.12 196.67
CA GLN A 144 -45.37 -54.98 196.01
C GLN A 144 -44.42 -53.83 195.66
N TYR A 145 -43.45 -53.50 196.52
CA TYR A 145 -42.44 -52.48 196.20
C TYR A 145 -41.56 -52.89 195.02
N ASN A 146 -41.08 -54.13 194.95
CA ASN A 146 -40.33 -54.62 193.80
C ASN A 146 -41.11 -54.52 192.48
N MET A 147 -42.42 -54.81 192.48
CA MET A 147 -43.29 -54.59 191.31
C MET A 147 -43.38 -53.10 190.94
N MET A 148 -43.53 -52.22 191.93
CA MET A 148 -43.62 -50.77 191.73
C MET A 148 -42.31 -50.16 191.20
N ASP A 149 -41.17 -50.58 191.72
CA ASP A 149 -39.86 -50.07 191.30
C ASP A 149 -39.43 -50.61 189.94
N VAL A 150 -39.67 -51.88 189.63
CA VAL A 150 -39.40 -52.45 188.29
C VAL A 150 -40.28 -51.78 187.22
N THR A 151 -41.56 -51.51 187.51
CA THR A 151 -42.44 -50.80 186.57
C THR A 151 -42.05 -49.32 186.41
N ASN A 152 -41.65 -48.64 187.49
CA ASN A 152 -41.12 -47.27 187.43
C ASN A 152 -39.77 -47.18 186.68
N LEU A 153 -38.88 -48.16 186.83
CA LEU A 153 -37.63 -48.27 186.06
C LEU A 153 -37.92 -48.46 184.57
N ALA A 154 -38.75 -49.44 184.21
CA ALA A 154 -39.13 -49.70 182.82
C ALA A 154 -39.80 -48.49 182.14
N LEU A 155 -40.60 -47.70 182.88
CA LEU A 155 -41.17 -46.44 182.39
C LEU A 155 -40.09 -45.36 182.17
N LYS A 156 -39.16 -45.17 183.11
CA LYS A 156 -38.03 -44.22 182.98
C LYS A 156 -37.11 -44.60 181.82
N GLU A 157 -36.82 -45.88 181.62
CA GLU A 157 -36.04 -46.35 180.47
C GLU A 157 -36.77 -46.08 179.16
N LYS A 158 -38.03 -46.51 179.04
CA LYS A 158 -38.87 -46.28 177.85
C LYS A 158 -38.95 -44.80 177.49
N GLU A 159 -39.07 -43.91 178.48
CA GLU A 159 -39.12 -42.48 178.26
C GLU A 159 -37.76 -41.86 177.90
N THR A 160 -36.64 -42.33 178.49
CA THR A 160 -35.30 -41.87 178.11
C THR A 160 -34.87 -42.37 176.73
N TYR A 161 -35.23 -43.59 176.33
CA TYR A 161 -35.07 -44.07 174.95
C TYR A 161 -35.92 -43.25 173.96
N LYS A 162 -37.17 -42.92 174.29
CA LYS A 162 -38.00 -42.02 173.48
C LYS A 162 -37.31 -40.65 173.29
N LYS A 163 -36.85 -40.02 174.38
CA LYS A 163 -36.09 -38.75 174.35
C LYS A 163 -34.78 -38.83 173.54
N LYS A 164 -34.12 -40.00 173.47
CA LYS A 164 -32.97 -40.25 172.57
C LYS A 164 -33.41 -40.32 171.10
N VAL A 165 -34.47 -41.06 170.78
CA VAL A 165 -35.02 -41.20 169.41
C VAL A 165 -35.50 -39.84 168.86
N ASP A 166 -36.22 -39.06 169.66
CA ASP A 166 -36.69 -37.72 169.28
C ASP A 166 -35.52 -36.76 169.00
N LYS A 167 -34.41 -36.87 169.74
CA LYS A 167 -33.14 -36.17 169.46
C LYS A 167 -32.52 -36.60 168.12
N TYR A 168 -32.45 -37.91 167.83
CA TYR A 168 -31.89 -38.40 166.58
C TYR A 168 -32.73 -37.98 165.36
N PHE A 169 -34.06 -38.03 165.44
CA PHE A 169 -34.93 -37.52 164.37
C PHE A 169 -34.75 -36.01 164.16
N SER A 170 -34.60 -35.23 165.22
CA SER A 170 -34.34 -33.78 165.13
C SER A 170 -32.98 -33.48 164.47
N LEU A 171 -31.94 -34.25 164.82
CA LEU A 171 -30.60 -34.14 164.23
C LEU A 171 -30.58 -34.54 162.75
N LEU A 172 -31.29 -35.62 162.38
CA LEU A 172 -31.39 -36.08 161.00
C LEU A 172 -32.17 -35.08 160.13
N LYS A 173 -33.30 -34.56 160.63
CA LYS A 173 -34.09 -33.53 159.94
C LYS A 173 -33.30 -32.25 159.70
N TYR A 174 -32.45 -31.85 160.65
CA TYR A 174 -31.50 -30.74 160.48
C TYR A 174 -30.44 -31.03 159.40
N LYS A 175 -29.89 -32.27 159.35
CA LYS A 175 -28.95 -32.68 158.30
C LYS A 175 -29.58 -32.65 156.91
N ASP A 176 -30.79 -33.17 156.75
CA ASP A 176 -31.53 -33.16 155.48
C ASP A 176 -31.85 -31.72 155.01
N GLU A 177 -32.19 -30.83 155.94
CA GLU A 177 -32.44 -29.42 155.62
C GLU A 177 -31.17 -28.69 155.16
N GLN A 178 -30.00 -29.01 155.76
CA GLN A 178 -28.70 -28.51 155.29
C GLN A 178 -28.34 -29.07 153.90
N ILE A 179 -28.56 -30.37 153.65
CA ILE A 179 -28.32 -30.99 152.34
C ILE A 179 -29.21 -30.35 151.27
N LYS A 180 -30.50 -30.12 151.56
CA LYS A 180 -31.40 -29.39 150.65
C LYS A 180 -30.88 -27.99 150.32
N LYS A 181 -30.47 -27.21 151.32
CA LYS A 181 -29.90 -25.86 151.11
C LYS A 181 -28.64 -25.89 150.24
N VAL A 182 -27.74 -26.85 150.46
CA VAL A 182 -26.54 -27.04 149.62
C VAL A 182 -26.93 -27.40 148.18
N CYS A 183 -27.83 -28.35 147.96
CA CYS A 183 -28.30 -28.72 146.63
C CYS A 183 -29.00 -27.56 145.90
N GLU A 184 -29.79 -26.76 146.62
CA GLU A 184 -30.50 -25.61 146.06
C GLU A 184 -29.55 -24.45 145.69
N ILE A 185 -28.53 -24.19 146.51
CA ILE A 185 -27.43 -23.27 146.20
C ILE A 185 -26.65 -23.77 144.97
N ASN A 186 -26.29 -25.05 144.93
CA ASN A 186 -25.50 -25.60 143.84
C ASN A 186 -26.29 -25.63 142.52
N SER A 187 -27.59 -25.88 142.57
CA SER A 187 -28.50 -25.74 141.41
C SER A 187 -28.53 -24.31 140.88
N LYS A 188 -28.57 -23.30 141.75
CA LYS A 188 -28.51 -21.87 141.38
C LYS A 188 -27.16 -21.50 140.77
N ASN A 189 -26.05 -22.02 141.31
CA ASN A 189 -24.70 -21.81 140.77
C ASN A 189 -24.50 -22.44 139.39
N VAL A 190 -25.06 -23.63 139.15
CA VAL A 190 -24.98 -24.28 137.82
C VAL A 190 -25.84 -23.52 136.80
N THR A 191 -27.02 -23.02 137.16
CA THR A 191 -27.85 -22.24 136.21
C THR A 191 -27.26 -20.86 135.91
N THR A 192 -26.61 -20.18 136.86
CA THR A 192 -25.87 -18.93 136.57
C THR A 192 -24.60 -19.16 135.76
N PHE A 193 -23.90 -20.29 135.94
CA PHE A 193 -22.79 -20.65 135.06
C PHE A 193 -23.26 -20.93 133.62
N ILE A 194 -24.37 -21.65 133.45
CA ILE A 194 -24.94 -21.93 132.12
C ILE A 194 -25.41 -20.65 131.42
N SER A 195 -26.01 -19.68 132.13
CA SER A 195 -26.39 -18.40 131.52
C SER A 195 -25.18 -17.55 131.14
N PHE A 196 -24.12 -17.54 131.97
CA PHE A 196 -22.86 -16.87 131.64
C PHE A 196 -22.20 -17.45 130.38
N VAL A 197 -22.08 -18.78 130.27
CA VAL A 197 -21.50 -19.45 129.09
C VAL A 197 -22.34 -19.19 127.82
N ARG A 198 -23.68 -19.18 127.93
CA ARG A 198 -24.58 -18.84 126.81
C ARG A 198 -24.38 -17.40 126.33
N ASN A 199 -24.27 -16.45 127.25
CA ASN A 199 -24.01 -15.05 126.89
C ASN A 199 -22.64 -14.87 126.22
N GLN A 200 -21.61 -15.61 126.65
CA GLN A 200 -20.31 -15.61 125.97
C GLN A 200 -20.40 -16.20 124.55
N MET A 201 -21.09 -17.33 124.35
CA MET A 201 -21.29 -17.92 123.01
C MET A 201 -22.01 -16.96 122.06
N GLU A 202 -23.09 -16.31 122.52
CA GLU A 202 -23.83 -15.36 121.69
C GLU A 202 -23.00 -14.10 121.38
N GLY A 203 -22.18 -13.62 122.32
CA GLY A 203 -21.20 -12.55 122.08
C GLY A 203 -20.15 -12.90 121.03
N TYR A 204 -19.55 -14.10 121.10
CA TYR A 204 -18.61 -14.58 120.08
C TYR A 204 -19.27 -14.77 118.70
N LYS A 205 -20.52 -15.25 118.67
CA LYS A 205 -21.31 -15.37 117.44
C LYS A 205 -21.55 -14.01 116.79
N ILE A 206 -21.99 -13.00 117.56
CA ILE A 206 -22.18 -11.62 117.07
C ILE A 206 -20.87 -11.04 116.53
N TYR A 207 -19.75 -11.26 117.22
CA TYR A 207 -18.42 -10.81 116.78
C TYR A 207 -17.98 -11.46 115.45
N LEU A 208 -18.21 -12.77 115.29
CA LEU A 208 -17.90 -13.48 114.04
C LEU A 208 -18.83 -13.07 112.88
N GLU A 209 -20.12 -12.81 113.16
CA GLU A 209 -21.11 -12.30 112.21
C GLU A 209 -20.72 -10.90 111.69
N ASP A 210 -20.30 -10.00 112.59
CA ASP A 210 -19.83 -8.65 112.26
C ASP A 210 -18.54 -8.65 111.41
N ILE A 211 -17.59 -9.54 111.72
CA ILE A 211 -16.40 -9.77 110.87
C ILE A 211 -16.79 -10.33 109.49
N LEU A 212 -17.72 -11.29 109.44
CA LEU A 212 -18.19 -11.87 108.17
C LEU A 212 -18.91 -10.84 107.30
N ASN A 213 -19.67 -9.92 107.89
CA ASN A 213 -20.33 -8.84 107.15
C ASN A 213 -19.33 -7.79 106.68
N LYS A 214 -18.44 -7.30 107.54
CA LYS A 214 -17.37 -6.35 107.15
C LYS A 214 -16.50 -6.90 106.02
N THR A 215 -16.05 -8.15 106.11
CA THR A 215 -15.23 -8.78 105.06
C THR A 215 -16.02 -9.06 103.77
N ARG A 216 -17.32 -9.37 103.87
CA ARG A 216 -18.24 -9.47 102.71
C ARG A 216 -18.41 -8.13 102.00
N ASP A 217 -18.56 -7.05 102.76
CA ASP A 217 -18.79 -5.72 102.21
C ASP A 217 -17.52 -5.12 101.61
N ASP A 218 -16.37 -5.28 102.26
CA ASP A 218 -15.03 -5.00 101.71
C ASP A 218 -14.80 -5.68 100.34
N LEU A 219 -15.17 -6.96 100.23
CA LEU A 219 -15.05 -7.72 98.98
C LEU A 219 -16.08 -7.29 97.93
N ASN A 220 -17.28 -6.85 98.34
CA ASN A 220 -18.26 -6.29 97.43
C ASN A 220 -17.85 -4.91 96.90
N GLU A 221 -17.29 -4.04 97.75
CA GLU A 221 -16.66 -2.77 97.37
C GLU A 221 -15.55 -2.99 96.35
N LYS A 222 -14.55 -3.82 96.68
CA LYS A 222 -13.43 -4.15 95.78
C LYS A 222 -13.91 -4.74 94.45
N ARG A 223 -14.96 -5.60 94.47
CA ARG A 223 -15.57 -6.15 93.26
C ARG A 223 -16.31 -5.09 92.42
N LYS A 224 -17.06 -4.17 93.05
CA LYS A 224 -17.71 -3.04 92.35
C LYS A 224 -16.67 -2.13 91.68
N LEU A 225 -15.64 -1.74 92.43
CA LEU A 225 -14.60 -0.84 91.96
C LEU A 225 -13.85 -1.44 90.75
N LEU A 226 -13.44 -2.71 90.85
CA LEU A 226 -12.81 -3.44 89.75
C LEU A 226 -13.75 -3.55 88.53
N LEU A 227 -15.04 -3.83 88.74
CA LEU A 227 -16.02 -3.93 87.66
C LEU A 227 -16.26 -2.57 86.99
N ASN A 228 -16.21 -1.46 87.74
CA ASN A 228 -16.36 -0.11 87.19
C ASN A 228 -15.12 0.31 86.40
N ASN A 229 -13.91 0.11 86.91
CA ASN A 229 -12.66 0.33 86.16
C ASN A 229 -12.63 -0.49 84.87
N ASN A 230 -12.99 -1.77 84.93
CA ASN A 230 -13.05 -2.63 83.73
C ASN A 230 -14.11 -2.16 82.72
N LYS A 231 -15.19 -1.51 83.19
CA LYS A 231 -16.18 -0.90 82.31
C LYS A 231 -15.64 0.38 81.67
N GLU A 232 -14.98 1.26 82.42
CA GLU A 232 -14.39 2.50 81.89
C GLU A 232 -13.32 2.19 80.83
N ILE A 233 -12.45 1.21 81.10
CA ILE A 233 -11.47 0.68 80.13
C ILE A 233 -12.17 0.16 78.86
N LEU A 234 -13.29 -0.54 78.99
CA LEU A 234 -14.06 -1.05 77.84
C LEU A 234 -14.75 0.07 77.06
N ASP A 235 -15.37 1.04 77.75
CA ASP A 235 -15.99 2.22 77.16
C ASP A 235 -14.93 3.08 76.41
N ASP A 236 -13.68 3.16 76.91
CA ASP A 236 -12.56 3.81 76.21
C ASP A 236 -12.05 3.02 75.00
N PHE A 237 -11.93 1.69 75.08
CA PHE A 237 -11.64 0.88 73.88
C PHE A 237 -12.72 1.02 72.81
N LEU A 238 -13.99 1.15 73.21
CA LEU A 238 -15.10 1.42 72.28
C LEU A 238 -15.02 2.85 71.69
N ARG A 239 -14.66 3.86 72.49
CA ARG A 239 -14.39 5.23 72.00
C ARG A 239 -13.26 5.24 70.97
N MET A 240 -12.11 4.63 71.27
CA MET A 240 -10.97 4.53 70.36
C MET A 240 -11.30 3.75 69.08
N ARG A 241 -12.04 2.63 69.20
CA ARG A 241 -12.52 1.88 68.03
C ARG A 241 -13.43 2.72 67.13
N ASN A 242 -14.37 3.47 67.71
CA ASN A 242 -15.30 4.28 66.95
C ASN A 242 -14.60 5.47 66.26
N LEU A 243 -13.65 6.12 66.94
CA LEU A 243 -12.80 7.15 66.35
C LEU A 243 -12.03 6.60 65.14
N ASN A 244 -11.28 5.51 65.31
CA ASN A 244 -10.50 4.89 64.24
C ASN A 244 -11.39 4.37 63.09
N SER A 245 -12.61 3.92 63.39
CA SER A 245 -13.57 3.47 62.37
C SER A 245 -14.14 4.64 61.57
N ASN A 246 -14.34 5.80 62.17
CA ASN A 246 -14.82 6.99 61.47
C ASN A 246 -13.71 7.57 60.59
N THR A 247 -12.49 7.74 61.13
CA THR A 247 -11.35 8.24 60.33
C THR A 247 -11.06 7.33 59.14
N PHE A 248 -11.10 6.00 59.32
CA PHE A 248 -10.92 5.06 58.21
C PHE A 248 -12.01 5.18 57.12
N VAL A 249 -13.25 5.49 57.49
CA VAL A 249 -14.34 5.73 56.52
C VAL A 249 -14.15 7.07 55.80
N GLU A 250 -13.76 8.12 56.53
CA GLU A 250 -13.43 9.44 55.97
C GLU A 250 -12.22 9.36 55.01
N ASP A 251 -11.16 8.66 55.40
CA ASP A 251 -9.98 8.37 54.57
C ASP A 251 -10.40 7.65 53.27
N LEU A 252 -11.16 6.55 53.40
CA LEU A 252 -11.65 5.75 52.27
C LEU A 252 -12.58 6.54 51.33
N GLU A 253 -13.41 7.43 51.87
CA GLU A 253 -14.25 8.31 51.07
C GLU A 253 -13.44 9.42 50.38
N SER A 254 -12.44 9.98 51.06
CA SER A 254 -11.48 10.92 50.45
C SER A 254 -10.68 10.27 49.31
N GLU A 255 -10.27 9.01 49.47
CA GLU A 255 -9.54 8.24 48.47
C GLU A 255 -10.43 7.91 47.24
N LYS A 256 -11.70 7.57 47.46
CA LYS A 256 -12.69 7.40 46.36
C LYS A 256 -12.88 8.71 45.59
N ILE A 257 -13.08 9.83 46.30
CA ILE A 257 -13.24 11.16 45.70
C ILE A 257 -11.97 11.56 44.92
N LEU A 258 -10.78 11.24 45.44
CA LEU A 258 -9.50 11.47 44.77
C LEU A 258 -9.37 10.62 43.50
N ASN A 259 -9.63 9.32 43.58
CA ASN A 259 -9.60 8.42 42.43
C ASN A 259 -10.63 8.79 41.35
N GLU A 260 -11.83 9.24 41.72
CA GLU A 260 -12.84 9.72 40.77
C GLU A 260 -12.41 11.04 40.09
N LYS A 261 -11.80 11.96 40.83
CA LYS A 261 -11.19 13.18 40.26
C LYS A 261 -10.06 12.84 39.28
N ILE A 262 -9.15 11.96 39.67
CA ILE A 262 -8.03 11.49 38.83
C ILE A 262 -8.56 10.84 37.55
N LYS A 263 -9.58 9.98 37.65
CA LYS A 263 -10.23 9.37 36.48
C LYS A 263 -10.82 10.43 35.54
N LYS A 264 -11.61 11.38 36.06
CA LYS A 264 -12.20 12.47 35.26
C LYS A 264 -11.12 13.35 34.61
N GLU A 265 -10.01 13.62 35.30
CA GLU A 265 -8.88 14.37 34.77
C GLU A 265 -8.13 13.63 33.66
N TYR A 266 -8.00 12.30 33.74
CA TYR A 266 -7.50 11.49 32.63
C TYR A 266 -8.47 11.45 31.45
N GLU A 267 -9.78 11.37 31.69
CA GLU A 267 -10.81 11.39 30.64
C GLU A 267 -10.84 12.73 29.88
N THR A 268 -10.77 13.87 30.58
CA THR A 268 -10.66 15.19 29.93
C THR A 268 -9.34 15.36 29.19
N LYS A 269 -8.20 15.04 29.82
CA LYS A 269 -6.87 15.08 29.16
C LYS A 269 -6.83 14.20 27.91
N HIS A 270 -7.45 13.02 27.93
CA HIS A 270 -7.53 12.16 26.75
C HIS A 270 -8.39 12.78 25.63
N LEU A 271 -9.53 13.38 25.98
CA LEU A 271 -10.41 14.06 25.02
C LEU A 271 -9.72 15.29 24.39
N ASP A 272 -9.06 16.12 25.20
CA ASP A 272 -8.29 17.30 24.76
C ASP A 272 -7.12 16.90 23.85
N LEU A 273 -6.37 15.84 24.22
CA LEU A 273 -5.29 15.31 23.38
C LEU A 273 -5.82 14.71 22.08
N LYS A 274 -6.97 14.03 22.09
CA LYS A 274 -7.60 13.51 20.88
C LYS A 274 -8.02 14.64 19.93
N LEU A 275 -8.71 15.65 20.45
CA LEU A 275 -9.11 16.84 19.68
C LEU A 275 -7.89 17.58 19.11
N LYS A 276 -6.83 17.72 19.91
CA LYS A 276 -5.56 18.34 19.48
C LYS A 276 -4.87 17.52 18.38
N ASN A 277 -4.85 16.19 18.49
CA ASN A 277 -4.28 15.32 17.46
C ASN A 277 -5.10 15.39 16.16
N GLU A 278 -6.43 15.34 16.24
CA GLU A 278 -7.32 15.50 15.08
C GLU A 278 -7.11 16.85 14.38
N LEU A 279 -6.94 17.94 15.15
CA LEU A 279 -6.58 19.26 14.59
C LEU A 279 -5.17 19.27 13.98
N LEU A 280 -4.19 18.58 14.55
CA LEU A 280 -2.83 18.48 14.00
C LEU A 280 -2.79 17.63 12.73
N GLU A 281 -3.52 16.52 12.67
CA GLU A 281 -3.66 15.67 11.49
C GLU A 281 -4.38 16.41 10.36
N ASN A 282 -5.48 17.11 10.64
CA ASN A 282 -6.16 17.94 9.65
C ASN A 282 -5.25 19.07 9.13
N ASN A 283 -4.48 19.73 9.99
CA ASN A 283 -3.50 20.73 9.56
C ASN A 283 -2.34 20.12 8.74
N LEU A 284 -1.86 18.93 9.10
CA LEU A 284 -0.84 18.20 8.36
C LEU A 284 -1.35 17.80 6.97
N ASN A 285 -2.56 17.25 6.88
CA ASN A 285 -3.21 16.88 5.62
C ASN A 285 -3.46 18.11 4.71
N ASN A 286 -3.88 19.24 5.29
CA ASN A 286 -3.98 20.50 4.56
C ASN A 286 -2.60 20.97 4.05
N ASN A 287 -1.55 20.92 4.88
CA ASN A 287 -0.19 21.28 4.48
C ASN A 287 0.37 20.36 3.37
N ILE A 288 0.15 19.05 3.44
CA ILE A 288 0.49 18.10 2.38
C ILE A 288 -0.23 18.51 1.07
N ARG A 289 -1.55 18.74 1.13
CA ARG A 289 -2.34 19.16 -0.02
C ARG A 289 -1.91 20.52 -0.58
N HIS A 290 -1.46 21.45 0.25
CA HIS A 290 -0.87 22.72 -0.20
C HIS A 290 0.47 22.50 -0.90
N LEU A 291 1.34 21.62 -0.38
CA LEU A 291 2.61 21.26 -1.03
C LEU A 291 2.40 20.54 -2.36
N GLU A 292 1.43 19.63 -2.46
CA GLU A 292 1.02 18.98 -3.72
C GLU A 292 0.54 20.00 -4.75
N ASN A 293 -0.35 20.92 -4.35
CA ASN A 293 -0.82 22.00 -5.23
C ASN A 293 0.33 22.92 -5.69
N ILE A 294 1.24 23.29 -4.79
CA ILE A 294 2.44 24.08 -5.13
C ILE A 294 3.33 23.30 -6.12
N ASN A 295 3.55 22.01 -5.89
CA ASN A 295 4.31 21.14 -6.77
C ASN A 295 3.67 21.06 -8.17
N HIS A 296 2.35 20.86 -8.27
CA HIS A 296 1.65 20.89 -9.55
C HIS A 296 1.81 22.23 -10.29
N ILE A 297 1.71 23.36 -9.57
CA ILE A 297 1.92 24.71 -10.14
C ILE A 297 3.37 24.89 -10.63
N LEU A 298 4.36 24.38 -9.89
CA LEU A 298 5.77 24.41 -10.29
C LEU A 298 6.03 23.53 -11.52
N MET A 299 5.57 22.28 -11.53
CA MET A 299 5.71 21.36 -12.66
C MET A 299 5.05 21.92 -13.92
N ASP A 300 3.89 22.56 -13.82
CA ASP A 300 3.24 23.20 -14.97
C ASP A 300 3.93 24.49 -15.43
N LYS A 301 4.54 25.25 -14.50
CA LYS A 301 5.41 26.39 -14.83
C LYS A 301 6.65 25.91 -15.60
N GLU A 302 7.25 24.79 -15.20
CA GLU A 302 8.39 24.18 -15.90
C GLU A 302 8.01 23.63 -17.28
N LYS A 303 6.90 22.89 -17.40
CA LYS A 303 6.36 22.45 -18.70
C LYS A 303 6.13 23.63 -19.65
N LYS A 304 5.58 24.75 -19.15
CA LYS A 304 5.36 25.99 -19.92
C LYS A 304 6.68 26.65 -20.32
N LEU A 305 7.68 26.71 -19.43
CA LEU A 305 9.02 27.23 -19.73
C LEU A 305 9.76 26.37 -20.76
N TYR A 306 9.70 25.05 -20.67
CA TYR A 306 10.28 24.12 -21.65
C TYR A 306 9.59 24.27 -23.02
N SER A 307 8.25 24.29 -23.04
CA SER A 307 7.45 24.50 -24.25
C SER A 307 7.78 25.83 -24.92
N ARG A 308 7.98 26.90 -24.14
CA ARG A 308 8.40 28.20 -24.65
C ARG A 308 9.81 28.16 -25.24
N LYS A 309 10.79 27.54 -24.58
CA LYS A 309 12.14 27.34 -25.13
C LYS A 309 12.14 26.54 -26.43
N LEU A 310 11.33 25.49 -26.52
CA LEU A 310 11.17 24.69 -27.74
C LEU A 310 10.53 25.50 -28.87
N LEU A 311 9.56 26.37 -28.56
CA LEU A 311 8.95 27.29 -29.52
C LEU A 311 9.93 28.39 -29.97
N GLU A 312 10.72 28.96 -29.05
CA GLU A 312 11.79 29.92 -29.32
C GLU A 312 12.86 29.31 -30.26
N GLN A 313 13.27 28.07 -30.01
CA GLN A 313 14.19 27.31 -30.89
C GLN A 313 13.59 27.06 -32.27
N LYS A 314 12.34 26.57 -32.35
CA LYS A 314 11.63 26.37 -33.62
C LYS A 314 11.47 27.69 -34.39
N ASN A 315 11.15 28.78 -33.71
CA ASN A 315 11.03 30.10 -34.34
C ASN A 315 12.39 30.63 -34.84
N SER A 316 13.49 30.40 -34.09
CA SER A 316 14.85 30.72 -34.55
C SER A 316 15.23 29.92 -35.81
N TYR A 317 14.91 28.63 -35.86
CA TYR A 317 15.11 27.79 -37.04
C TYR A 317 14.26 28.26 -38.23
N ASN A 318 12.96 28.49 -38.01
CA ASN A 318 12.04 28.96 -39.04
C ASN A 318 12.46 30.34 -39.58
N LEU A 319 12.93 31.25 -38.73
CA LEU A 319 13.44 32.56 -39.15
C LEU A 319 14.71 32.44 -40.00
N LYS A 320 15.63 31.53 -39.64
CA LYS A 320 16.80 31.21 -40.48
C LYS A 320 16.39 30.64 -41.84
N LEU A 321 15.43 29.73 -41.87
CA LEU A 321 14.90 29.12 -43.09
C LEU A 321 14.16 30.13 -43.99
N ILE A 322 13.34 31.01 -43.41
CA ILE A 322 12.69 32.13 -44.10
C ILE A 322 13.74 33.09 -44.68
N ASN A 323 14.82 33.38 -43.96
CA ASN A 323 15.89 34.24 -44.45
C ASN A 323 16.73 33.56 -45.54
N PHE A 324 16.94 32.23 -45.47
CA PHE A 324 17.53 31.44 -46.54
C PHE A 324 16.69 31.53 -47.83
N TYR A 325 15.38 31.25 -47.75
CA TYR A 325 14.49 31.35 -48.91
C TYR A 325 14.39 32.79 -49.45
N LYS A 326 14.43 33.83 -48.61
CA LYS A 326 14.51 35.23 -49.08
C LYS A 326 15.80 35.50 -49.88
N LEU A 327 16.94 34.99 -49.43
CA LEU A 327 18.22 35.12 -50.15
C LEU A 327 18.20 34.35 -51.47
N GLU A 328 17.62 33.15 -51.48
CA GLU A 328 17.47 32.32 -52.68
C GLU A 328 16.52 32.96 -53.71
N ILE A 329 15.36 33.46 -53.26
CA ILE A 329 14.42 34.24 -54.10
C ILE A 329 15.10 35.49 -54.67
N ASN A 330 15.97 36.17 -53.91
CA ASN A 330 16.71 37.32 -54.43
C ASN A 330 17.76 36.93 -55.47
N LYS A 331 18.53 35.85 -55.27
CA LYS A 331 19.43 35.30 -56.30
C LYS A 331 18.67 34.92 -57.58
N LEU A 332 17.51 34.28 -57.44
CA LEU A 332 16.66 33.94 -58.58
C LEU A 332 16.15 35.19 -59.31
N ARG A 333 15.77 36.26 -58.59
CA ARG A 333 15.40 37.56 -59.18
C ARG A 333 16.57 38.24 -59.91
N GLU A 334 17.78 38.20 -59.36
CA GLU A 334 18.99 38.72 -60.01
C GLU A 334 19.32 37.95 -61.29
N SER A 335 19.24 36.61 -61.26
CA SER A 335 19.43 35.77 -62.45
C SER A 335 18.36 36.00 -63.51
N LEU A 336 17.09 36.16 -63.12
CA LEU A 336 16.00 36.50 -64.03
C LEU A 336 16.19 37.89 -64.65
N LEU A 337 16.70 38.86 -63.87
CA LEU A 337 17.03 40.18 -64.37
C LEU A 337 18.17 40.15 -65.38
N SER A 338 19.24 39.37 -65.14
CA SER A 338 20.37 39.24 -66.07
C SER A 338 19.98 38.52 -67.38
N VAL A 339 19.17 37.47 -67.31
CA VAL A 339 18.59 36.81 -68.50
C VAL A 339 17.68 37.77 -69.27
N LYS A 340 16.87 38.57 -68.56
CA LYS A 340 15.96 39.55 -69.18
C LYS A 340 16.71 40.71 -69.85
N THR A 341 17.79 41.24 -69.26
CA THR A 341 18.64 42.26 -69.91
C THR A 341 19.42 41.69 -71.08
N TYR A 342 19.95 40.45 -70.98
CA TYR A 342 20.56 39.75 -72.11
C TYR A 342 19.57 39.60 -73.28
N TYR A 343 18.33 39.17 -73.02
CA TYR A 343 17.30 39.04 -74.05
C TYR A 343 16.93 40.37 -74.70
N TYR A 344 16.78 41.46 -73.93
CA TYR A 344 16.54 42.78 -74.52
C TYR A 344 17.72 43.26 -75.38
N ASN A 345 18.96 43.07 -74.91
CA ASN A 345 20.17 43.41 -75.68
C ASN A 345 20.26 42.58 -76.98
N TYR A 346 19.95 41.28 -76.91
CA TYR A 346 19.88 40.41 -78.08
C TYR A 346 18.78 40.84 -79.06
N LYS A 347 17.60 41.22 -78.57
CA LYS A 347 16.49 41.73 -79.40
C LYS A 347 16.85 43.06 -80.08
N ILE A 348 17.55 43.96 -79.38
CA ILE A 348 18.05 45.22 -79.95
C ILE A 348 19.12 44.95 -81.01
N LYS A 349 20.10 44.07 -80.73
CA LYS A 349 21.13 43.67 -81.70
C LYS A 349 20.52 43.01 -82.93
N SER A 350 19.62 42.06 -82.75
CA SER A 350 18.91 41.39 -83.85
C SER A 350 18.13 42.37 -84.72
N LYS A 351 17.46 43.37 -84.13
CA LYS A 351 16.78 44.43 -84.90
C LYS A 351 17.77 45.30 -85.70
N LYS A 352 18.96 45.61 -85.16
CA LYS A 352 20.02 46.31 -85.91
C LYS A 352 20.51 45.46 -87.10
N ASN A 353 20.88 44.20 -86.86
CA ASN A 353 21.31 43.27 -87.90
C ASN A 353 20.25 43.11 -89.02
N ILE A 354 18.97 43.01 -88.67
CA ILE A 354 17.86 42.91 -89.65
C ILE A 354 17.75 44.21 -90.47
N ASN A 355 17.80 45.38 -89.83
CA ASN A 355 17.79 46.66 -90.54
C ASN A 355 19.02 46.82 -91.46
N GLU A 356 20.20 46.37 -91.04
CA GLU A 356 21.43 46.38 -91.84
C GLU A 356 21.32 45.45 -93.06
N LEU A 357 20.75 44.25 -92.89
CA LEU A 357 20.47 43.32 -93.99
C LEU A 357 19.43 43.86 -94.97
N ILE A 358 18.36 44.52 -94.48
CA ILE A 358 17.37 45.20 -95.33
C ILE A 358 18.05 46.31 -96.14
N ASN A 359 18.87 47.16 -95.51
CA ASN A 359 19.62 48.21 -96.20
C ASN A 359 20.60 47.65 -97.25
N GLN A 360 21.23 46.50 -97.01
CA GLN A 360 22.07 45.84 -98.02
C GLN A 360 21.24 45.24 -99.16
N TYR A 361 20.14 44.56 -98.86
CA TYR A 361 19.22 44.02 -99.86
C TYR A 361 18.65 45.11 -100.77
N GLU A 362 18.25 46.26 -100.21
CA GLU A 362 17.78 47.40 -101.00
C GLU A 362 18.89 47.96 -101.91
N ARG A 363 20.13 48.12 -101.41
CA ARG A 363 21.28 48.54 -102.23
C ARG A 363 21.53 47.57 -103.40
N ILE A 364 21.55 46.27 -103.14
CA ILE A 364 21.74 45.23 -104.16
C ILE A 364 20.58 45.24 -105.16
N LYS A 365 19.33 45.41 -104.69
CA LYS A 365 18.15 45.55 -105.54
C LYS A 365 18.21 46.78 -106.45
N TYR A 366 18.67 47.93 -105.95
CA TYR A 366 18.90 49.12 -106.79
C TYR A 366 19.99 48.86 -107.85
N GLN A 367 21.13 48.30 -107.46
CA GLN A 367 22.21 47.93 -108.39
C GLN A 367 21.74 46.94 -109.46
N PHE A 368 20.92 45.94 -109.09
CA PHE A 368 20.33 44.99 -110.03
C PHE A 368 19.36 45.65 -111.01
N ILE A 369 18.53 46.60 -110.54
CA ILE A 369 17.62 47.38 -111.40
C ILE A 369 18.42 48.26 -112.38
N GLU A 370 19.52 48.88 -111.95
CA GLU A 370 20.41 49.64 -112.85
C GLU A 370 21.12 48.73 -113.86
N LEU A 371 21.62 47.57 -113.42
CA LEU A 371 22.21 46.57 -114.30
C LEU A 371 21.21 46.07 -115.34
N GLN A 372 19.96 45.79 -114.95
CA GLN A 372 18.90 45.37 -115.87
C GLN A 372 18.51 46.49 -116.86
N LYS A 373 18.45 47.76 -116.42
CA LYS A 373 18.27 48.92 -117.32
C LYS A 373 19.43 49.04 -118.32
N ARG A 374 20.67 48.83 -117.86
CA ARG A 374 21.89 48.87 -118.67
C ARG A 374 21.93 47.71 -119.67
N GLN A 375 21.56 46.51 -119.26
CA GLN A 375 21.39 45.34 -120.12
C GLN A 375 20.34 45.59 -121.21
N LYS A 376 19.13 46.02 -120.85
CA LYS A 376 18.07 46.36 -121.84
C LYS A 376 18.48 47.49 -122.79
N SER A 377 19.39 48.38 -122.35
CA SER A 377 19.99 49.40 -123.20
C SER A 377 21.07 48.84 -124.15
N TYR A 378 21.86 47.87 -123.69
CA TYR A 378 22.81 47.14 -124.53
C TYR A 378 22.11 46.23 -125.54
N GLU A 379 21.10 45.45 -125.15
CA GLU A 379 20.29 44.61 -126.05
C GLU A 379 19.71 45.43 -127.20
N LYS A 380 19.08 46.58 -126.91
CA LYS A 380 18.57 47.51 -127.93
C LYS A 380 19.67 48.14 -128.81
N ASN A 381 20.92 48.19 -128.34
CA ASN A 381 22.07 48.65 -129.12
C ASN A 381 22.61 47.52 -130.01
N PHE A 382 22.77 46.30 -129.46
CA PHE A 382 23.15 45.11 -130.19
C PHE A 382 22.14 44.75 -131.29
N GLN A 383 20.84 44.79 -131.03
CA GLN A 383 19.80 44.61 -132.05
C GLN A 383 19.92 45.64 -133.18
N LYS A 384 20.18 46.92 -132.87
CA LYS A 384 20.40 47.97 -133.88
C LYS A 384 21.70 47.79 -134.68
N LYS A 385 22.77 47.28 -134.05
CA LYS A 385 24.03 46.94 -134.74
C LYS A 385 23.87 45.70 -135.61
N TYR A 386 23.22 44.66 -135.10
CA TYR A 386 22.96 43.40 -135.80
C TYR A 386 22.06 43.65 -137.01
N ALA A 387 20.95 44.39 -136.87
CA ALA A 387 20.10 44.77 -137.99
C ALA A 387 20.89 45.53 -139.08
N LYS A 388 21.75 46.47 -138.71
CA LYS A 388 22.63 47.18 -139.67
C LYS A 388 23.64 46.27 -140.36
N ALA A 389 24.27 45.35 -139.62
CA ALA A 389 25.22 44.39 -140.19
C ALA A 389 24.51 43.40 -141.13
N TRP A 390 23.35 42.91 -140.72
CA TRP A 390 22.47 42.04 -141.51
C TRP A 390 21.98 42.73 -142.78
N ASP A 391 21.49 43.98 -142.71
CA ASP A 391 21.08 44.75 -143.88
C ASP A 391 22.25 45.04 -144.85
N LEU A 392 23.48 45.09 -144.36
CA LEU A 392 24.68 45.29 -145.18
C LEU A 392 25.10 43.97 -145.85
N GLN A 393 25.24 42.89 -145.08
CA GLN A 393 25.51 41.55 -145.62
C GLN A 393 24.42 41.08 -146.58
N ARG A 394 23.15 41.41 -146.32
CA ARG A 394 22.02 41.15 -147.22
C ARG A 394 22.17 41.87 -148.55
N LYS A 395 22.65 43.11 -148.57
CA LYS A 395 22.94 43.86 -149.80
C LYS A 395 24.13 43.26 -150.56
N GLU A 396 25.19 42.89 -149.86
CA GLU A 396 26.35 42.21 -150.47
C GLU A 396 25.94 40.87 -151.09
N ALA A 397 25.23 40.02 -150.34
CA ALA A 397 24.68 38.76 -150.83
C ALA A 397 23.72 38.95 -152.02
N MET A 398 22.88 39.99 -151.99
CA MET A 398 21.98 40.33 -153.10
C MET A 398 22.75 40.76 -154.36
N ILE A 399 23.83 41.54 -154.23
CA ILE A 399 24.75 41.87 -155.34
C ILE A 399 25.44 40.61 -155.89
N TYR A 400 25.82 39.65 -155.04
CA TYR A 400 26.36 38.37 -155.50
C TYR A 400 25.32 37.50 -156.19
N ILE A 401 24.07 37.50 -155.74
CA ILE A 401 22.94 36.81 -156.40
C ILE A 401 22.66 37.43 -157.78
N GLU A 402 22.62 38.76 -157.90
CA GLU A 402 22.45 39.46 -159.18
C GLU A 402 23.61 39.17 -160.15
N LYS A 403 24.85 39.08 -159.66
CA LYS A 403 26.02 38.61 -160.44
C LYS A 403 25.91 37.14 -160.86
N LEU A 404 25.41 36.26 -159.99
CA LEU A 404 25.21 34.85 -160.30
C LEU A 404 24.11 34.66 -161.36
N ILE A 405 23.02 35.43 -161.28
CA ILE A 405 21.93 35.41 -162.26
C ILE A 405 22.40 35.92 -163.62
N SER A 406 23.12 37.05 -163.66
CA SER A 406 23.68 37.57 -164.92
C SER A 406 24.73 36.64 -165.53
N ALA A 407 25.56 35.96 -164.71
CA ALA A 407 26.45 34.90 -165.20
C ALA A 407 25.69 33.69 -165.74
N ASN A 408 24.64 33.21 -165.05
CA ASN A 408 23.79 32.11 -165.51
C ASN A 408 23.05 32.47 -166.81
N LYS A 409 22.61 33.72 -166.96
CA LYS A 409 22.00 34.26 -168.18
C LYS A 409 22.98 34.19 -169.35
N ILE A 410 24.20 34.70 -169.17
CA ILE A 410 25.28 34.62 -170.18
C ILE A 410 25.54 33.15 -170.57
N ILE A 411 25.60 32.23 -169.60
CA ILE A 411 25.81 30.80 -169.86
C ILE A 411 24.65 30.19 -170.68
N HIS A 412 23.39 30.52 -170.37
CA HIS A 412 22.24 30.04 -171.15
C HIS A 412 22.21 30.60 -172.58
N GLU A 413 22.33 31.92 -172.72
CA GLU A 413 22.17 32.60 -174.00
C GLU A 413 23.37 32.36 -174.94
N GLN A 414 24.61 32.32 -174.42
CA GLN A 414 25.81 32.24 -175.24
C GLN A 414 26.39 30.81 -175.39
N ILE A 415 26.31 29.97 -174.36
CA ILE A 415 26.91 28.61 -174.39
C ILE A 415 25.85 27.57 -174.79
N PHE A 416 24.65 27.64 -174.21
CA PHE A 416 23.58 26.68 -174.50
C PHE A 416 22.64 27.10 -175.64
N LEU A 417 22.79 28.33 -176.17
CA LEU A 417 21.96 28.90 -177.24
C LEU A 417 20.46 28.73 -176.96
N LYS A 418 20.07 28.92 -175.70
CA LYS A 418 18.69 28.82 -175.21
C LYS A 418 18.27 30.08 -174.48
N ASP A 419 17.03 30.50 -174.74
CA ASP A 419 16.40 31.62 -174.05
C ASP A 419 16.44 31.41 -172.53
N PHE A 420 17.06 32.35 -171.81
CA PHE A 420 17.16 32.28 -170.35
C PHE A 420 15.82 32.64 -169.70
N GLN A 421 15.10 31.63 -169.20
CA GLN A 421 13.92 31.84 -168.38
C GLN A 421 14.32 32.29 -166.97
N GLU A 422 14.22 33.60 -166.72
CA GLU A 422 14.59 34.23 -165.46
C GLU A 422 13.62 33.83 -164.32
N THR A 423 13.96 32.75 -163.61
CA THR A 423 13.17 32.26 -162.46
C THR A 423 13.06 33.33 -161.38
N ASN A 424 11.84 33.69 -161.00
CA ASN A 424 11.56 34.83 -160.10
C ASN A 424 11.88 34.51 -158.62
N TYR A 425 13.17 34.57 -158.30
CA TYR A 425 13.78 34.28 -157.00
C TYR A 425 13.30 35.18 -155.84
N LYS A 426 12.58 36.28 -156.11
CA LYS A 426 12.07 37.18 -155.06
C LYS A 426 11.08 36.48 -154.12
N TYR A 427 10.30 35.52 -154.62
CA TYR A 427 9.35 34.76 -153.80
C TYR A 427 10.05 33.81 -152.80
N LEU A 428 11.09 33.09 -153.25
CA LEU A 428 11.90 32.20 -152.39
C LEU A 428 12.58 32.94 -151.22
N ILE A 429 12.86 34.24 -151.38
CA ILE A 429 13.42 35.09 -150.32
C ILE A 429 12.33 35.47 -149.29
N GLN A 430 11.04 35.52 -149.66
CA GLN A 430 9.94 35.89 -148.75
C GLN A 430 9.41 34.70 -147.93
N GLU A 431 9.39 33.49 -148.47
CA GLU A 431 8.96 32.29 -147.72
C GLU A 431 9.94 31.96 -146.59
N ASN A 432 11.25 32.01 -146.87
CA ASN A 432 12.30 31.80 -145.87
C ASN A 432 12.31 32.85 -144.73
N ILE A 433 11.66 34.00 -144.90
CA ILE A 433 11.49 34.99 -143.80
C ILE A 433 10.43 34.53 -142.80
N HIS A 434 9.39 33.81 -143.23
CA HIS A 434 8.32 33.36 -142.33
C HIS A 434 8.75 32.19 -141.45
N LEU A 435 9.53 31.25 -141.98
CA LEU A 435 9.95 30.05 -141.25
C LEU A 435 10.84 30.38 -140.04
N VAL A 436 11.73 31.38 -140.14
CA VAL A 436 12.69 31.74 -139.08
C VAL A 436 12.03 32.55 -137.94
N THR A 437 10.85 33.14 -138.17
CA THR A 437 10.11 33.91 -137.14
C THR A 437 9.11 33.07 -136.33
N SER A 438 9.04 31.75 -136.57
CA SER A 438 8.07 30.85 -135.91
C SER A 438 8.59 30.19 -134.63
N HIS A 439 9.57 30.77 -133.94
CA HIS A 439 9.80 30.50 -132.53
C HIS A 439 8.94 31.44 -131.69
N LYS A 440 7.68 31.05 -131.47
CA LYS A 440 6.87 31.59 -130.37
C LYS A 440 7.30 30.93 -129.07
N ASP A 441 7.32 31.69 -128.00
CA ASP A 441 7.65 31.20 -126.68
C ASP A 441 6.59 30.19 -126.19
N ASP A 442 6.98 28.92 -126.02
CA ASP A 442 6.16 27.88 -125.38
C ASP A 442 6.09 28.15 -123.86
N GLU A 443 5.33 29.18 -123.47
CA GLU A 443 5.08 29.47 -122.08
C GLU A 443 4.22 28.37 -121.42
N ASN A 444 4.64 27.96 -120.22
CA ASN A 444 3.83 27.21 -119.25
C ASN A 444 3.44 25.77 -119.62
N THR A 445 4.43 24.87 -119.66
CA THR A 445 4.18 23.43 -119.37
C THR A 445 3.63 23.28 -117.95
N VAL A 446 2.30 23.24 -117.80
CA VAL A 446 1.63 23.04 -116.52
C VAL A 446 1.96 21.65 -116.00
N ILE A 447 2.65 21.57 -114.86
CA ILE A 447 2.97 20.30 -114.19
C ILE A 447 1.68 19.75 -113.58
N GLU A 448 1.08 18.77 -114.25
CA GLU A 448 -0.14 18.11 -113.76
C GLU A 448 0.13 17.38 -112.45
N MET A 449 -0.44 17.90 -111.35
CA MET A 449 -0.34 17.29 -110.03
C MET A 449 -1.19 16.02 -109.97
N ASN A 450 -0.59 14.88 -110.33
CA ASN A 450 -1.24 13.56 -110.26
C ASN A 450 -1.75 13.26 -108.84
N ILE A 451 -3.07 13.31 -108.65
CA ILE A 451 -3.74 13.08 -107.37
C ILE A 451 -3.75 11.57 -107.07
N LYS A 452 -2.66 11.07 -106.48
CA LYS A 452 -2.57 9.70 -105.96
C LYS A 452 -3.64 9.53 -104.86
N LYS A 453 -4.55 8.57 -105.05
CA LYS A 453 -5.61 8.26 -104.08
C LYS A 453 -5.10 7.26 -103.05
N VAL A 454 -5.39 7.50 -101.78
CA VAL A 454 -5.09 6.60 -100.66
C VAL A 454 -5.91 5.30 -100.79
N THR A 455 -5.30 4.14 -100.51
CA THR A 455 -6.01 2.86 -100.55
C THR A 455 -6.89 2.64 -99.32
N PRO A 456 -8.02 1.91 -99.42
CA PRO A 456 -8.88 1.64 -98.27
C PRO A 456 -8.17 0.85 -97.15
N GLU A 457 -7.24 -0.04 -97.50
CA GLU A 457 -6.45 -0.82 -96.54
C GLU A 457 -5.53 0.05 -95.69
N GLN A 458 -4.90 1.07 -96.30
CA GLN A 458 -4.07 2.04 -95.57
C GLN A 458 -4.89 2.82 -94.53
N ILE A 459 -6.14 3.19 -94.89
CA ILE A 459 -7.08 3.87 -94.00
C ILE A 459 -7.49 2.96 -92.84
N GLU A 460 -7.75 1.67 -93.09
CA GLU A 460 -8.16 0.74 -92.04
C GLU A 460 -7.01 0.36 -91.09
N LYS A 461 -5.77 0.26 -91.59
CA LYS A 461 -4.59 0.12 -90.72
C LYS A 461 -4.42 1.34 -89.81
N VAL A 462 -4.61 2.56 -90.33
CA VAL A 462 -4.61 3.79 -89.50
C VAL A 462 -5.76 3.78 -88.49
N LYS A 463 -6.98 3.34 -88.83
CA LYS A 463 -8.09 3.18 -87.85
C LYS A 463 -7.73 2.25 -86.69
N LYS A 464 -7.06 1.11 -86.96
CA LYS A 464 -6.63 0.17 -85.91
C LYS A 464 -5.55 0.77 -85.00
N LEU A 465 -4.62 1.54 -85.59
CA LEU A 465 -3.58 2.25 -84.85
C LEU A 465 -4.16 3.39 -83.98
N LEU A 466 -5.15 4.13 -84.50
CA LEU A 466 -5.96 5.08 -83.72
C LEU A 466 -6.68 4.38 -82.55
N LEU A 467 -7.24 3.19 -82.75
CA LEU A 467 -7.93 2.45 -81.69
C LEU A 467 -6.98 2.03 -80.56
N GLN A 468 -5.73 1.67 -80.87
CA GLN A 468 -4.71 1.32 -79.88
C GLN A 468 -4.25 2.54 -79.08
N GLU A 469 -3.77 3.59 -79.77
CA GLU A 469 -3.10 4.73 -79.14
C GLU A 469 -4.10 5.75 -78.54
N CYS A 470 -5.29 5.90 -79.13
CA CYS A 470 -6.31 6.84 -78.64
C CYS A 470 -7.38 6.22 -77.75
N LEU A 471 -7.16 5.00 -77.24
CA LEU A 471 -8.11 4.32 -76.34
C LEU A 471 -8.42 5.16 -75.08
N PHE A 472 -7.46 5.99 -74.64
CA PHE A 472 -7.62 6.90 -73.49
C PHE A 472 -8.57 8.09 -73.73
N LEU A 473 -9.04 8.33 -74.96
CA LEU A 473 -10.06 9.36 -75.25
C LEU A 473 -11.50 8.87 -75.02
N ILE A 474 -11.68 7.66 -74.47
CA ILE A 474 -13.00 7.06 -74.21
C ILE A 474 -13.08 6.58 -72.75
N ASP A 475 -13.60 7.42 -71.87
CA ASP A 475 -13.88 7.06 -70.46
C ASP A 475 -14.93 5.93 -70.34
N GLU A 476 -15.80 5.78 -71.35
CA GLU A 476 -16.89 4.80 -71.36
C GLU A 476 -16.43 3.42 -71.88
N THR A 477 -15.94 2.57 -70.96
CA THR A 477 -15.59 1.17 -71.25
C THR A 477 -16.76 0.30 -71.76
N ASN A 478 -18.00 0.77 -71.62
CA ASN A 478 -19.23 0.03 -71.97
C ASN A 478 -19.54 -0.04 -73.48
N ILE A 479 -18.83 0.70 -74.33
CA ILE A 479 -19.03 0.63 -75.78
C ILE A 479 -18.52 -0.72 -76.31
N LYS A 480 -19.41 -1.57 -76.82
CA LYS A 480 -19.03 -2.90 -77.34
C LYS A 480 -18.41 -2.84 -78.73
N ASP A 481 -18.97 -2.03 -79.63
CA ASP A 481 -18.54 -1.99 -81.02
C ASP A 481 -17.29 -1.12 -81.20
N GLU A 482 -16.25 -1.69 -81.82
CA GLU A 482 -15.03 -0.95 -82.17
C GLU A 482 -15.31 0.20 -83.14
N GLU A 483 -16.31 0.06 -84.01
CA GLU A 483 -16.74 1.15 -84.89
C GLU A 483 -17.23 2.38 -84.12
N GLU A 484 -17.96 2.20 -83.00
CA GLU A 484 -18.43 3.34 -82.21
C GLU A 484 -17.28 4.02 -81.47
N LYS A 485 -16.30 3.24 -81.00
CA LYS A 485 -15.05 3.77 -80.45
C LYS A 485 -14.30 4.60 -81.49
N ILE A 486 -14.15 4.08 -82.71
CA ILE A 486 -13.55 4.80 -83.84
C ILE A 486 -14.38 6.04 -84.20
N ARG A 487 -15.71 5.98 -84.23
CA ARG A 487 -16.60 7.14 -84.47
C ARG A 487 -16.42 8.22 -83.39
N LYS A 488 -16.29 7.87 -82.11
CA LYS A 488 -15.98 8.83 -81.03
C LYS A 488 -14.58 9.42 -81.17
N ILE A 489 -13.54 8.60 -81.35
CA ILE A 489 -12.15 9.06 -81.53
C ILE A 489 -12.02 10.01 -82.73
N LEU A 490 -12.59 9.65 -83.89
CA LEU A 490 -12.56 10.51 -85.09
C LEU A 490 -13.29 11.84 -84.85
N ASN A 491 -14.42 11.84 -84.11
CA ASN A 491 -15.09 13.09 -83.73
C ASN A 491 -14.27 13.96 -82.77
N TYR A 492 -13.53 13.37 -81.81
CA TYR A 492 -12.61 14.14 -80.94
C TYR A 492 -11.41 14.71 -81.70
N ILE A 493 -10.89 13.99 -82.70
CA ILE A 493 -9.83 14.47 -83.61
C ILE A 493 -10.40 15.47 -84.65
N GLY A 494 -11.72 15.57 -84.78
CA GLY A 494 -12.43 16.45 -85.73
C GLY A 494 -12.49 15.92 -87.17
N VAL A 495 -12.21 14.64 -87.39
CA VAL A 495 -12.29 13.97 -88.71
C VAL A 495 -13.75 13.61 -88.98
N HIS A 496 -14.43 14.43 -89.80
CA HIS A 496 -15.87 14.25 -90.08
C HIS A 496 -16.15 13.83 -91.52
N THR A 497 -15.23 14.10 -92.46
CA THR A 497 -15.39 13.77 -93.89
C THR A 497 -14.45 12.64 -94.33
N LYS A 498 -14.74 12.03 -95.49
CA LYS A 498 -13.80 11.08 -96.12
C LYS A 498 -12.52 11.77 -96.59
N GLU A 499 -12.62 13.02 -97.07
CA GLU A 499 -11.47 13.87 -97.42
C GLU A 499 -10.53 14.06 -96.22
N ASP A 500 -11.09 14.35 -95.04
CA ASP A 500 -10.32 14.51 -93.80
C ASP A 500 -9.55 13.24 -93.43
N LEU A 501 -10.18 12.07 -93.62
CA LEU A 501 -9.63 10.77 -93.26
C LEU A 501 -8.58 10.31 -94.28
N GLU A 502 -8.80 10.56 -95.58
CA GLU A 502 -7.78 10.37 -96.62
C GLU A 502 -6.59 11.29 -96.37
N LEU A 503 -6.81 12.57 -96.07
CA LEU A 503 -5.73 13.52 -95.74
C LEU A 503 -4.99 13.13 -94.47
N LEU A 504 -5.67 12.71 -93.40
CA LEU A 504 -5.03 12.22 -92.16
C LEU A 504 -4.20 10.96 -92.45
N THR A 505 -4.72 10.04 -93.26
CA THR A 505 -4.00 8.83 -93.65
C THR A 505 -2.75 9.18 -94.47
N GLU A 506 -2.83 10.17 -95.37
CA GLU A 506 -1.68 10.73 -96.10
C GLU A 506 -0.57 11.29 -95.20
N LEU A 507 -0.83 11.57 -93.90
CA LEU A 507 0.18 12.01 -92.93
C LEU A 507 0.92 10.84 -92.24
N PHE A 508 0.34 9.63 -92.26
CA PHE A 508 0.93 8.43 -91.66
C PHE A 508 1.89 7.69 -92.60
N TYR A 509 1.77 7.92 -93.92
CA TYR A 509 2.63 7.33 -94.95
C TYR A 509 3.57 8.38 -95.51
N ILE A 510 4.85 8.03 -95.65
CA ILE A 510 5.89 8.86 -96.27
C ILE A 510 6.12 8.37 -97.70
N ASP A 511 6.56 9.25 -98.60
CA ASP A 511 6.90 8.87 -99.98
C ASP A 511 7.90 7.70 -100.04
N ALA A 512 7.63 6.74 -100.92
CA ALA A 512 8.40 5.49 -101.06
C ALA A 512 9.90 5.67 -101.37
N ASP A 513 10.31 6.87 -101.78
CA ASP A 513 11.72 7.22 -101.99
C ASP A 513 12.51 7.36 -100.66
N GLU A 514 11.87 7.71 -99.53
CA GLU A 514 12.51 7.67 -98.19
C GLU A 514 12.43 6.25 -97.56
N GLU A 515 11.46 5.42 -97.95
CA GLU A 515 11.26 4.04 -97.45
C GLU A 515 12.49 3.16 -97.69
N ASN A 516 13.01 3.21 -98.92
CA ASN A 516 14.22 2.48 -99.33
C ASN A 516 15.49 2.89 -98.55
N TYR A 517 15.55 4.13 -98.02
CA TYR A 517 16.71 4.61 -97.26
C TYR A 517 16.65 4.18 -95.78
N LEU A 518 15.45 4.14 -95.18
CA LEU A 518 15.28 3.75 -93.78
C LEU A 518 15.45 2.24 -93.58
N ILE A 519 14.90 1.41 -94.48
CA ILE A 519 15.03 -0.05 -94.44
C ILE A 519 16.53 -0.43 -94.49
N ASN A 520 17.28 0.09 -95.46
CA ASN A 520 18.68 -0.26 -95.67
C ASN A 520 19.65 0.17 -94.54
N LYS A 521 19.30 1.17 -93.70
CA LYS A 521 20.22 1.68 -92.65
C LYS A 521 20.07 0.98 -91.30
N PHE A 522 18.88 0.50 -90.92
CA PHE A 522 18.62 0.10 -89.53
C PHE A 522 18.18 -1.37 -89.30
N ASN A 523 17.33 -1.95 -90.15
CA ASN A 523 16.85 -3.32 -89.94
C ASN A 523 17.38 -4.28 -91.01
N LYS A 524 18.40 -5.09 -90.65
CA LYS A 524 18.88 -6.21 -91.48
C LYS A 524 18.16 -7.54 -91.21
N ASN A 525 17.30 -7.58 -90.20
CA ASN A 525 16.60 -8.76 -89.74
C ASN A 525 15.08 -8.45 -89.66
N GLU A 526 14.28 -9.49 -89.80
CA GLU A 526 12.82 -9.55 -89.55
C GLU A 526 11.88 -8.93 -90.63
N ASP A 527 11.35 -9.86 -91.45
CA ASP A 527 10.05 -9.90 -92.12
C ASP A 527 9.66 -8.82 -93.15
N GLU A 528 9.79 -9.19 -94.44
CA GLU A 528 9.45 -8.42 -95.65
C GLU A 528 7.98 -7.93 -95.74
N ASN A 529 7.08 -8.46 -94.92
CA ASN A 529 5.67 -8.04 -94.88
C ASN A 529 5.40 -6.85 -93.94
N ASN A 530 6.39 -6.42 -93.15
CA ASN A 530 6.22 -5.39 -92.13
C ASN A 530 6.52 -3.99 -92.68
N ILE A 531 5.61 -3.50 -93.54
CA ILE A 531 5.63 -2.12 -94.09
C ILE A 531 5.87 -1.11 -92.94
N PRO A 532 6.82 -0.16 -93.02
CA PRO A 532 7.24 0.64 -91.86
C PRO A 532 6.20 1.69 -91.38
N TYR A 533 5.16 1.26 -90.66
CA TYR A 533 4.18 2.14 -90.05
C TYR A 533 4.77 2.95 -88.88
N ASN A 534 4.49 4.26 -88.85
CA ASN A 534 5.07 5.20 -87.90
C ASN A 534 4.40 5.15 -86.49
N SER A 535 4.25 3.95 -85.90
CA SER A 535 3.45 3.68 -84.70
C SER A 535 3.81 4.58 -83.50
N GLU A 536 5.10 4.78 -83.21
CA GLU A 536 5.60 5.64 -82.11
C GLU A 536 5.19 7.12 -82.23
N TYR A 537 4.79 7.56 -83.43
CA TYR A 537 4.58 8.98 -83.77
C TYR A 537 3.10 9.35 -83.83
N THR A 538 2.21 8.37 -83.59
CA THR A 538 0.75 8.48 -83.74
C THR A 538 0.18 9.67 -82.97
N LEU A 539 0.49 9.81 -81.67
CA LEU A 539 0.05 10.95 -80.87
C LEU A 539 0.59 12.31 -81.37
N ASP A 540 1.85 12.39 -81.81
CA ASP A 540 2.43 13.63 -82.35
C ASP A 540 1.72 14.06 -83.65
N ILE A 541 1.46 13.11 -84.56
CA ILE A 541 0.74 13.34 -85.83
C ILE A 541 -0.69 13.82 -85.54
N ILE A 542 -1.41 13.16 -84.63
CA ILE A 542 -2.79 13.50 -84.26
C ILE A 542 -2.87 14.85 -83.56
N LEU A 543 -2.00 15.11 -82.58
CA LEU A 543 -1.96 16.40 -81.87
C LEU A 543 -1.65 17.55 -82.84
N LYS A 544 -0.77 17.31 -83.83
CA LYS A 544 -0.44 18.30 -84.87
C LYS A 544 -1.59 18.50 -85.84
N TYR A 545 -2.27 17.44 -86.29
CA TYR A 545 -3.47 17.51 -87.12
C TYR A 545 -4.58 18.30 -86.42
N TYR A 546 -4.87 17.99 -85.16
CA TYR A 546 -5.86 18.69 -84.34
C TYR A 546 -5.53 20.18 -84.20
N GLN A 547 -4.29 20.53 -83.81
CA GLN A 547 -3.83 21.93 -83.71
C GLN A 547 -3.95 22.72 -85.01
N GLU A 548 -3.73 22.08 -86.17
CA GLU A 548 -3.87 22.74 -87.46
C GLU A 548 -5.34 22.75 -87.93
N LYS A 549 -6.18 21.83 -87.48
CA LYS A 549 -7.62 21.80 -87.77
C LYS A 549 -8.42 22.82 -86.94
N GLU A 550 -8.02 23.12 -85.71
CA GLU A 550 -8.53 24.30 -84.99
C GLU A 550 -8.21 25.60 -85.76
N LYS A 551 -7.04 25.67 -86.40
CA LYS A 551 -6.69 26.78 -87.29
C LYS A 551 -7.51 26.76 -88.58
N GLU A 552 -7.83 25.60 -89.17
CA GLU A 552 -8.76 25.56 -90.32
C GLU A 552 -10.14 26.07 -89.90
N ASN A 553 -10.66 25.64 -88.75
CA ASN A 553 -11.95 26.10 -88.22
C ASN A 553 -12.01 27.61 -87.98
N THR A 554 -10.92 28.23 -87.50
CA THR A 554 -10.81 29.70 -87.40
C THR A 554 -10.52 30.37 -88.75
N CYS A 555 -9.85 29.70 -89.69
CA CYS A 555 -9.58 30.17 -91.05
C CYS A 555 -10.72 29.96 -92.06
N ARG A 556 -11.89 29.43 -91.67
CA ARG A 556 -13.10 29.29 -92.54
C ARG A 556 -13.53 30.59 -93.25
N ILE A 557 -13.03 31.73 -92.80
CA ILE A 557 -13.21 33.07 -93.40
C ILE A 557 -12.42 33.23 -94.73
N SER A 558 -11.48 32.34 -95.08
CA SER A 558 -10.66 32.44 -96.30
C SER A 558 -10.53 31.12 -97.07
N LYS A 559 -10.55 31.20 -98.41
CA LYS A 559 -10.64 30.04 -99.34
C LYS A 559 -9.32 29.25 -99.52
N ASP A 560 -8.38 29.37 -98.60
CA ASP A 560 -6.97 28.98 -98.75
C ASP A 560 -6.68 27.47 -98.46
N LYS A 561 -7.59 26.54 -98.82
CA LYS A 561 -7.44 25.07 -98.56
C LYS A 561 -6.07 24.50 -98.99
N GLN A 562 -5.54 24.90 -100.15
CA GLN A 562 -4.23 24.43 -100.64
C GLN A 562 -3.05 24.87 -99.75
N LYS A 563 -3.17 26.06 -99.16
CA LYS A 563 -2.16 26.69 -98.28
C LYS A 563 -2.14 26.02 -96.90
N TYR A 564 -3.27 25.48 -96.47
CA TYR A 564 -3.39 24.62 -95.29
C TYR A 564 -2.63 23.30 -95.50
N LYS A 565 -2.89 22.55 -96.60
CA LYS A 565 -2.16 21.29 -96.88
C LYS A 565 -0.64 21.50 -96.93
N ASN A 566 -0.17 22.55 -97.60
CA ASN A 566 1.26 22.85 -97.68
C ASN A 566 1.88 23.16 -96.30
N ARG A 567 1.17 23.87 -95.40
CA ARG A 567 1.65 24.14 -94.03
C ARG A 567 1.73 22.87 -93.19
N LEU A 568 0.74 21.99 -93.30
CA LEU A 568 0.66 20.73 -92.58
C LEU A 568 1.89 19.86 -92.90
N ASN A 569 2.14 19.62 -94.19
CA ASN A 569 3.27 18.82 -94.68
C ASN A 569 4.63 19.39 -94.25
N ILE A 570 4.83 20.72 -94.34
CA ILE A 570 6.06 21.37 -93.85
C ILE A 570 6.24 21.14 -92.34
N SER A 571 5.18 21.27 -91.55
CA SER A 571 5.26 21.09 -90.09
C SER A 571 5.56 19.65 -89.67
N LEU A 572 5.04 18.67 -90.41
CA LEU A 572 5.33 17.25 -90.18
C LEU A 572 6.76 16.89 -90.56
N LYS A 573 7.30 17.41 -91.69
CA LYS A 573 8.70 17.18 -92.05
C LYS A 573 9.66 17.69 -90.97
N ILE A 574 9.36 18.84 -90.35
CA ILE A 574 10.13 19.36 -89.20
C ILE A 574 10.03 18.44 -87.96
N ILE A 575 8.87 17.85 -87.67
CA ILE A 575 8.71 16.89 -86.56
C ILE A 575 9.50 15.60 -86.82
N LEU A 576 9.39 15.06 -88.03
CA LEU A 576 10.11 13.86 -88.47
C LEU A 576 11.63 14.09 -88.42
N ASP A 577 12.14 15.18 -88.99
CA ASP A 577 13.57 15.49 -89.00
C ASP A 577 14.12 15.72 -87.59
N ARG A 578 13.36 16.39 -86.70
CA ARG A 578 13.72 16.51 -85.27
C ARG A 578 13.79 15.15 -84.59
N LYS A 579 12.85 14.23 -84.83
CA LYS A 579 12.88 12.90 -84.21
C LYS A 579 13.84 11.91 -84.87
N LYS A 580 14.21 12.09 -86.15
CA LYS A 580 15.37 11.44 -86.77
C LYS A 580 16.66 11.84 -86.02
N GLN A 581 16.82 13.14 -85.71
CA GLN A 581 17.92 13.64 -84.89
C GLN A 581 17.88 13.11 -83.44
N GLU A 582 16.70 13.04 -82.80
CA GLU A 582 16.56 12.45 -81.46
C GLU A 582 16.94 10.95 -81.46
N LYS A 583 16.50 10.14 -82.44
CA LYS A 583 16.89 8.71 -82.54
C LYS A 583 18.39 8.53 -82.81
N GLU A 584 18.98 9.31 -83.72
CA GLU A 584 20.42 9.26 -83.99
C GLU A 584 21.25 9.74 -82.77
N TYR A 585 20.76 10.74 -82.03
CA TYR A 585 21.33 11.17 -80.75
C TYR A 585 21.30 10.05 -79.70
N TRP A 586 20.16 9.39 -79.46
CA TRP A 586 20.05 8.31 -78.47
C TRP A 586 20.88 7.08 -78.84
N TYR A 587 20.93 6.70 -80.12
CA TYR A 587 21.79 5.62 -80.61
C TYR A 587 23.29 5.95 -80.38
N ASN A 588 23.71 7.16 -80.75
CA ASN A 588 25.07 7.61 -80.46
C ASN A 588 25.36 7.64 -78.94
N LEU A 589 24.40 8.07 -78.12
CA LEU A 589 24.52 8.13 -76.66
C LEU A 589 24.68 6.73 -76.03
N SER A 590 23.94 5.72 -76.51
CA SER A 590 24.11 4.34 -76.04
C SER A 590 25.49 3.77 -76.36
N ASN A 591 26.04 4.13 -77.53
CA ASN A 591 27.34 3.68 -78.01
C ASN A 591 28.54 4.43 -77.37
N LEU A 592 28.31 5.45 -76.53
CA LEU A 592 29.38 6.13 -75.78
C LEU A 592 29.97 5.26 -74.66
N THR A 593 29.20 4.32 -74.12
CA THR A 593 29.64 3.38 -73.07
C THR A 593 30.01 2.03 -73.69
N PRO A 594 31.30 1.64 -73.70
CA PRO A 594 31.71 0.32 -74.19
C PRO A 594 31.09 -0.81 -73.36
N ASP A 595 30.72 -1.93 -73.99
CA ASP A 595 30.10 -3.09 -73.33
C ASP A 595 30.95 -3.66 -72.18
N HIS A 596 32.29 -3.54 -72.28
CA HIS A 596 33.20 -3.88 -71.21
C HIS A 596 32.97 -3.05 -69.94
N MET A 597 32.67 -1.75 -70.05
CA MET A 597 32.34 -0.90 -68.90
C MET A 597 30.97 -1.26 -68.30
N ILE A 598 29.98 -1.57 -69.13
CA ILE A 598 28.66 -2.05 -68.68
C ILE A 598 28.82 -3.39 -67.93
N THR A 599 29.69 -4.27 -68.43
CA THR A 599 30.03 -5.55 -67.78
C THR A 599 30.78 -5.33 -66.47
N LEU A 600 31.76 -4.42 -66.44
CA LEU A 600 32.49 -4.05 -65.23
C LEU A 600 31.53 -3.49 -64.16
N TRP A 601 30.61 -2.59 -64.52
CA TRP A 601 29.60 -2.06 -63.59
C TRP A 601 28.65 -3.15 -63.06
N LYS A 602 28.22 -4.10 -63.91
CA LYS A 602 27.44 -5.26 -63.46
C LYS A 602 28.22 -6.11 -62.45
N THR A 603 29.50 -6.41 -62.70
CA THR A 603 30.32 -7.14 -61.72
C THR A 603 30.56 -6.35 -60.43
N PHE A 604 30.80 -5.04 -60.53
CA PHE A 604 30.97 -4.16 -59.39
C PHE A 604 29.71 -4.11 -58.51
N SER A 605 28.51 -4.04 -59.10
CA SER A 605 27.24 -4.11 -58.36
C SER A 605 27.14 -5.39 -57.54
N ILE A 606 27.47 -6.54 -58.13
CA ILE A 606 27.47 -7.85 -57.44
C ILE A 606 28.49 -7.88 -56.29
N TYR A 607 29.66 -7.24 -56.44
CA TYR A 607 30.64 -7.11 -55.35
C TYR A 607 30.17 -6.16 -54.24
N VAL A 608 29.50 -5.05 -54.58
CA VAL A 608 28.92 -4.12 -53.60
C VAL A 608 27.79 -4.77 -52.81
N GLU A 609 26.92 -5.54 -53.46
CA GLU A 609 25.87 -6.33 -52.79
C GLU A 609 26.48 -7.34 -51.81
N LYS A 610 27.47 -8.14 -52.25
CA LYS A 610 28.18 -9.09 -51.37
C LYS A 610 28.85 -8.40 -50.18
N TYR A 611 29.46 -7.24 -50.39
CA TYR A 611 30.08 -6.45 -49.32
C TYR A 611 29.04 -5.87 -48.34
N TYR A 612 27.88 -5.43 -48.84
CA TYR A 612 26.74 -5.01 -48.02
C TYR A 612 26.19 -6.16 -47.15
N HIS A 613 26.10 -7.38 -47.69
CA HIS A 613 25.73 -8.56 -46.89
C HIS A 613 26.74 -8.84 -45.77
N ILE A 614 28.05 -8.84 -46.05
CA ILE A 614 29.11 -9.02 -45.04
C ILE A 614 29.06 -7.93 -43.96
N LEU A 615 28.79 -6.68 -44.33
CA LEU A 615 28.59 -5.59 -43.37
C LEU A 615 27.36 -5.82 -42.47
N LYS A 616 26.27 -6.34 -43.03
CA LYS A 616 25.03 -6.66 -42.29
C LYS A 616 25.22 -7.81 -41.30
N GLU A 617 25.96 -8.85 -41.68
CA GLU A 617 26.36 -9.94 -40.78
C GLU A 617 27.23 -9.43 -39.63
N ARG A 618 28.27 -8.63 -39.94
CA ARG A 618 29.14 -8.02 -38.92
C ARG A 618 28.37 -7.14 -37.94
N ALA A 619 27.42 -6.34 -38.43
CA ALA A 619 26.54 -5.54 -37.57
C ALA A 619 25.70 -6.41 -36.63
N SER A 620 25.18 -7.55 -37.10
CA SER A 620 24.44 -8.50 -36.26
C SER A 620 25.32 -9.17 -35.20
N ILE A 621 26.56 -9.53 -35.54
CA ILE A 621 27.52 -10.11 -34.59
C ILE A 621 27.86 -9.09 -33.48
N ILE A 622 28.12 -7.83 -33.85
CA ILE A 622 28.39 -6.74 -32.91
C ILE A 622 27.20 -6.51 -31.97
N GLN A 623 25.96 -6.54 -32.49
CA GLN A 623 24.75 -6.41 -31.66
C GLN A 623 24.63 -7.54 -30.63
N ASN A 624 24.86 -8.80 -31.05
CA ASN A 624 24.82 -9.95 -30.15
C ASN A 624 25.84 -9.81 -29.00
N ILE A 625 27.07 -9.37 -29.29
CA ILE A 625 28.12 -9.14 -28.29
C ILE A 625 27.69 -8.07 -27.26
N PHE A 626 27.03 -6.98 -27.70
CA PHE A 626 26.51 -5.96 -26.78
C PHE A 626 25.40 -6.49 -25.86
N ASP A 627 24.51 -7.36 -26.35
CA ASP A 627 23.48 -7.97 -25.52
C ASP A 627 24.02 -9.07 -24.58
N GLU A 628 25.07 -9.80 -24.98
CA GLU A 628 25.83 -10.69 -24.08
C GLU A 628 26.57 -9.91 -22.98
N GLU A 629 27.27 -8.81 -23.30
CA GLU A 629 27.89 -7.93 -22.30
C GLU A 629 26.89 -7.41 -21.27
N LYS A 630 25.71 -7.01 -21.75
CA LYS A 630 24.59 -6.50 -20.94
C LYS A 630 24.03 -7.59 -20.03
N LEU A 631 23.93 -8.83 -20.51
CA LEU A 631 23.54 -9.99 -19.71
C LEU A 631 24.61 -10.32 -18.65
N MET A 632 25.90 -10.29 -19.00
CA MET A 632 27.02 -10.47 -18.06
C MET A 632 27.00 -9.41 -16.96
N LYS A 633 26.82 -8.13 -17.32
CA LYS A 633 26.71 -7.02 -16.37
C LYS A 633 25.49 -7.18 -15.43
N GLN A 634 24.36 -7.69 -15.93
CA GLN A 634 23.20 -8.02 -15.10
C GLN A 634 23.48 -9.20 -14.14
N ASN A 635 24.16 -10.25 -14.61
CA ASN A 635 24.49 -11.42 -13.79
C ASN A 635 25.52 -11.10 -12.71
N ILE A 636 26.55 -10.29 -13.01
CA ILE A 636 27.49 -9.75 -12.01
C ILE A 636 26.74 -8.95 -10.94
N ASN A 637 25.78 -8.11 -11.35
CA ASN A 637 24.94 -7.36 -10.41
C ASN A 637 24.03 -8.25 -9.55
N LYS A 638 23.53 -9.39 -10.06
CA LYS A 638 22.83 -10.40 -9.25
C LYS A 638 23.76 -11.07 -8.24
N ILE A 639 24.95 -11.51 -8.67
CA ILE A 639 25.97 -12.13 -7.80
C ILE A 639 26.38 -11.18 -6.66
N ASN A 640 26.55 -9.88 -6.97
CA ASN A 640 26.89 -8.86 -5.98
C ASN A 640 25.73 -8.51 -5.02
N ARG A 641 24.47 -8.86 -5.34
CA ARG A 641 23.34 -8.80 -4.39
C ARG A 641 23.33 -10.03 -3.48
N MET A 642 23.39 -11.23 -4.07
CA MET A 642 23.44 -12.48 -3.29
C MET A 642 24.61 -12.50 -2.30
N LYS A 643 25.78 -11.97 -2.68
CA LYS A 643 26.94 -11.81 -1.77
C LYS A 643 26.71 -10.82 -0.61
N LYS A 644 25.77 -9.88 -0.73
CA LYS A 644 25.35 -8.96 0.35
C LYS A 644 24.18 -9.48 1.17
N GLU A 645 23.45 -10.46 0.67
CA GLU A 645 22.37 -11.17 1.38
C GLU A 645 22.94 -12.36 2.19
N LEU A 646 24.17 -12.77 1.89
CA LEU A 646 24.96 -13.80 2.60
C LEU A 646 25.95 -13.23 3.64
N SER A 647 25.95 -11.91 3.88
CA SER A 647 26.90 -11.21 4.77
C SER A 647 26.19 -10.31 5.78
#